data_AF-A0A918GL86-F1
#
_entry.id   AF-A0A918GL86-F1
#
_cell.length_a   1.000
_cell.length_b   1.000
_cell.length_c   1.000
_cell.angle_alpha   90.00
_cell.angle_beta   90.00
_cell.angle_gamma   90.00
#
_symmetry.space_group_name_H-M   'P 1'
#
loop_
_entity.id
_entity.type
_entity.pdbx_description
1 polymer ?
#
loop_
_entity_poly.entity_id
_entity_poly.type
_entity_poly.pdbx_seq_one_letter_code
_entity_poly.pdbx_strand_id
1 'polypeptide(L)'
;MDAADAVARVEAWLGELNRAAPGNPVRVDPGAVVRNPEGWYVPYNSIAFLDDGQAGRQIFPPPAIIVREPDGELRFAHPYAGGVSSPVRLPGQPFEQEDVDPYYAESGLGRLGVPRTVVLGWRRLDAAGNQIGYRLNPDYRPGPLQRGFPAPENQVETLVLFAQQGWIDRDMLLAGLVESEVFLEASAPHELDLRQFDQTRRELRVFAASRHLPPDARASLRYDMATLFEHTPDPDTTYLLNIGWTEVPVPRRELAQTLAVLPRRAPRVHETGMVEELTPELEELAARTAAEAGLPEPERMPPQAGPDARRRGYELTFQECCDTVRAVNWLKLPDPDVAPPSQQIARTNRYRADGSTYPVVDTFGKYQLEPIEEVRYGWHRVVGAYVGFAIGEALGSAVDGLTLERIHEEHGPGGLNGYGDPYGRPGRIGPLTQQLLFLTEGVIRSPYRGEPSEELSLRRAVQHAWCRWVNTQGVPWPKADGLLSAIFELRASRDPDPAEFAAARALVLGTPQPSIRGAGVLVAALPAALTLAGSETGSAARAARLAAGVLYRDETDLDAVAYLATVFQGMLTKETYSAPAWVIGREVLGPESDGIAAMVAESMPDFRAGQADYRDPEQIGDGRSALSVLGRAFAAITGFENRPAIALRRAVNHSGRSALTGALVGAFLGARTGLPGLPAELRRPLEFRALIENLATDAVCQFDRTPPPLTRSDDWLLRYPRG
;
A
#
# COMPACT_ATOMS: atom_id res chain seq x y z
N MET A 1 -30.49 -12.26 -27.67
CA MET A 1 -30.52 -11.72 -29.03
C MET A 1 -29.60 -12.58 -29.87
N ASP A 2 -29.98 -12.97 -31.09
CA ASP A 2 -29.07 -13.75 -31.94
C ASP A 2 -28.16 -12.84 -32.80
N ALA A 3 -27.20 -13.44 -33.52
CA ALA A 3 -26.27 -12.70 -34.36
C ALA A 3 -26.98 -11.94 -35.50
N ALA A 4 -28.07 -12.51 -36.05
CA ALA A 4 -28.79 -11.90 -37.16
C ALA A 4 -29.55 -10.65 -36.70
N ASP A 5 -30.15 -10.69 -35.51
CA ASP A 5 -30.77 -9.53 -34.86
C ASP A 5 -29.76 -8.40 -34.65
N ALA A 6 -28.55 -8.73 -34.16
CA ALA A 6 -27.49 -7.77 -33.92
C ALA A 6 -27.01 -7.11 -35.24
N VAL A 7 -26.79 -7.92 -36.28
CA VAL A 7 -26.43 -7.43 -37.62
C VAL A 7 -27.50 -6.51 -38.17
N ALA A 8 -28.78 -6.88 -38.06
CA ALA A 8 -29.90 -6.07 -38.54
C ALA A 8 -29.96 -4.68 -37.88
N ARG A 9 -29.67 -4.59 -36.58
CA ARG A 9 -29.60 -3.31 -35.85
C ARG A 9 -28.46 -2.43 -36.33
N VAL A 10 -27.29 -3.02 -36.57
CA VAL A 10 -26.13 -2.28 -37.07
C VAL A 10 -26.34 -1.83 -38.50
N GLU A 11 -26.92 -2.67 -39.37
CA GLU A 11 -27.31 -2.29 -40.74
C GLU A 11 -28.31 -1.13 -40.77
N ALA A 12 -29.29 -1.11 -39.87
CA ALA A 12 -30.23 0.00 -39.76
C ALA A 12 -29.52 1.33 -39.45
N TRP A 13 -28.58 1.30 -38.49
CA TRP A 13 -27.76 2.47 -38.15
C TRP A 13 -26.81 2.89 -39.28
N LEU A 14 -26.13 1.93 -39.92
CA LEU A 14 -25.26 2.21 -41.07
C LEU A 14 -26.05 2.80 -42.24
N GLY A 15 -27.32 2.40 -42.43
CA GLY A 15 -28.22 2.99 -43.43
C GLY A 15 -28.56 4.46 -43.15
N GLU A 16 -28.62 4.89 -41.90
CA GLU A 16 -28.72 6.30 -41.53
C GLU A 16 -27.40 7.04 -41.77
N LEU A 17 -26.28 6.44 -41.38
CA LEU A 17 -24.94 7.00 -41.56
C LEU A 17 -24.63 7.23 -43.04
N ASN A 18 -24.90 6.24 -43.90
CA ASN A 18 -24.71 6.31 -45.34
C ASN A 18 -25.57 7.41 -45.99
N ARG A 19 -26.79 7.65 -45.48
CA ARG A 19 -27.64 8.76 -45.95
C ARG A 19 -27.09 10.13 -45.53
N ALA A 20 -26.52 10.22 -44.34
CA ALA A 20 -25.90 11.46 -43.84
C ALA A 20 -24.54 11.76 -44.52
N ALA A 21 -23.81 10.73 -44.97
CA ALA A 21 -22.48 10.84 -45.57
C ALA A 21 -22.30 9.90 -46.80
N PRO A 22 -22.87 10.22 -47.97
CA PRO A 22 -22.99 9.29 -49.11
C PRO A 22 -21.68 8.99 -49.87
N GLY A 23 -20.57 9.66 -49.53
CA GLY A 23 -19.33 9.59 -50.33
C GLY A 23 -18.52 8.29 -50.22
N ASN A 24 -18.71 7.50 -49.15
CA ASN A 24 -18.03 6.22 -48.95
C ASN A 24 -18.95 5.25 -48.18
N PRO A 25 -19.89 4.58 -48.85
CA PRO A 25 -20.88 3.77 -48.18
C PRO A 25 -20.23 2.53 -47.54
N VAL A 26 -20.73 2.20 -46.36
CA VAL A 26 -20.26 1.08 -45.54
C VAL A 26 -21.37 0.06 -45.28
N ARG A 27 -20.97 -1.19 -45.04
CA ARG A 27 -21.87 -2.32 -44.72
C ARG A 27 -21.20 -3.23 -43.69
N VAL A 28 -21.99 -3.99 -42.93
CA VAL A 28 -21.48 -5.02 -42.02
C VAL A 28 -20.64 -6.04 -42.80
N ASP A 29 -19.57 -6.53 -42.16
CA ASP A 29 -18.84 -7.72 -42.55
C ASP A 29 -19.40 -8.93 -41.77
N PRO A 30 -20.34 -9.71 -42.34
CA PRO A 30 -21.02 -10.78 -41.61
C PRO A 30 -20.08 -11.95 -41.28
N GLY A 31 -18.97 -12.10 -42.00
CA GLY A 31 -18.01 -13.18 -41.78
C GLY A 31 -17.13 -12.98 -40.54
N ALA A 32 -17.07 -11.75 -40.02
CA ALA A 32 -16.26 -11.38 -38.88
C ALA A 32 -17.08 -11.08 -37.61
N VAL A 33 -18.40 -11.33 -37.63
CA VAL A 33 -19.27 -11.14 -36.47
C VAL A 33 -18.95 -12.19 -35.40
N VAL A 34 -18.63 -11.73 -34.20
CA VAL A 34 -18.25 -12.61 -33.09
C VAL A 34 -18.88 -12.14 -31.79
N ARG A 35 -19.04 -13.06 -30.85
CA ARG A 35 -19.48 -12.71 -29.50
C ARG A 35 -18.29 -12.17 -28.69
N ASN A 36 -18.51 -11.11 -27.94
CA ASN A 36 -17.60 -10.58 -26.94
C ASN A 36 -18.31 -10.48 -25.57
N PRO A 37 -17.60 -10.22 -24.46
CA PRO A 37 -18.23 -10.14 -23.15
C PRO A 37 -19.32 -9.05 -23.02
N GLU A 38 -19.21 -7.95 -23.76
CA GLU A 38 -20.20 -6.85 -23.73
C GLU A 38 -21.46 -7.15 -24.58
N GLY A 39 -21.36 -8.02 -25.58
CA GLY A 39 -22.46 -8.37 -26.50
C GLY A 39 -21.97 -8.93 -27.84
N TRP A 40 -22.60 -8.48 -28.94
CA TRP A 40 -22.21 -8.86 -30.29
C TRP A 40 -21.24 -7.83 -30.88
N TYR A 41 -20.04 -8.27 -31.26
CA TYR A 41 -19.07 -7.46 -31.98
C TYR A 41 -19.34 -7.60 -33.48
N VAL A 42 -19.79 -6.52 -34.11
CA VAL A 42 -20.25 -6.47 -35.50
C VAL A 42 -19.36 -5.53 -36.31
N PRO A 43 -18.33 -6.05 -37.00
CA PRO A 43 -17.45 -5.25 -37.85
C PRO A 43 -18.19 -4.70 -39.06
N TYR A 44 -17.76 -3.55 -39.57
CA TYR A 44 -18.22 -3.01 -40.83
C TYR A 44 -17.04 -2.44 -41.63
N ASN A 45 -17.19 -2.39 -42.95
CA ASN A 45 -16.17 -1.82 -43.82
C ASN A 45 -16.83 -1.17 -45.05
N SER A 46 -16.03 -0.55 -45.92
CA SER A 46 -16.55 0.02 -47.16
C SER A 46 -17.08 -1.09 -48.07
N ILE A 47 -18.18 -0.81 -48.76
CA ILE A 47 -18.79 -1.76 -49.70
C ILE A 47 -17.78 -2.17 -50.78
N ALA A 48 -16.99 -1.22 -51.29
CA ALA A 48 -15.96 -1.49 -52.31
C ALA A 48 -14.84 -2.43 -51.84
N PHE A 49 -14.50 -2.42 -50.55
CA PHE A 49 -13.56 -3.40 -50.01
C PHE A 49 -14.20 -4.77 -49.84
N LEU A 50 -15.42 -4.83 -49.28
CA LEU A 50 -16.11 -6.08 -48.98
C LEU A 50 -16.52 -6.86 -50.24
N ASP A 51 -16.98 -6.17 -51.28
CA ASP A 51 -17.46 -6.81 -52.51
C ASP A 51 -16.33 -7.05 -53.53
N ASP A 52 -15.43 -6.07 -53.72
CA ASP A 52 -14.44 -6.09 -54.82
C ASP A 52 -12.99 -6.31 -54.34
N GLY A 53 -12.75 -6.42 -53.02
CA GLY A 53 -11.40 -6.60 -52.47
C GLY A 53 -10.46 -5.40 -52.68
N GLN A 54 -11.01 -4.19 -52.91
CA GLN A 54 -10.21 -2.99 -53.16
C GLN A 54 -9.44 -2.55 -51.90
N ALA A 55 -8.19 -2.99 -51.75
CA ALA A 55 -7.36 -2.70 -50.58
C ALA A 55 -7.26 -1.20 -50.25
N GLY A 56 -7.21 -0.33 -51.27
CA GLY A 56 -7.16 1.13 -51.09
C GLY A 56 -8.47 1.77 -50.54
N ARG A 57 -9.56 1.00 -50.45
CA ARG A 57 -10.84 1.42 -49.86
C ARG A 57 -11.10 0.78 -48.50
N GLN A 58 -10.20 -0.07 -48.01
CA GLN A 58 -10.33 -0.69 -46.70
C GLN A 58 -10.25 0.38 -45.60
N ILE A 59 -11.17 0.34 -44.65
CA ILE A 59 -11.05 1.06 -43.38
C ILE A 59 -10.17 0.21 -42.47
N PHE A 60 -9.04 0.77 -42.02
CA PHE A 60 -8.07 0.06 -41.18
C PHE A 60 -7.67 0.90 -39.94
N PRO A 61 -7.71 0.33 -38.71
CA PRO A 61 -8.29 -0.98 -38.39
C PRO A 61 -9.80 -1.02 -38.72
N PRO A 62 -10.38 -2.19 -39.03
CA PRO A 62 -11.81 -2.28 -39.35
C PRO A 62 -12.63 -1.82 -38.14
N PRO A 63 -13.52 -0.84 -38.30
CA PRO A 63 -14.38 -0.39 -37.23
C PRO A 63 -15.44 -1.45 -36.92
N ALA A 64 -15.95 -1.43 -35.70
CA ALA A 64 -17.02 -2.33 -35.28
C ALA A 64 -17.99 -1.63 -34.35
N ILE A 65 -19.23 -2.13 -34.35
CA ILE A 65 -20.27 -1.75 -33.41
C ILE A 65 -20.48 -2.94 -32.47
N ILE A 66 -20.54 -2.65 -31.17
CA ILE A 66 -20.96 -3.58 -30.15
C ILE A 66 -22.47 -3.40 -29.97
N VAL A 67 -23.22 -4.49 -30.09
CA VAL A 67 -24.65 -4.54 -29.77
C VAL A 67 -24.79 -5.18 -28.40
N ARG A 68 -25.04 -4.37 -27.37
CA ARG A 68 -25.14 -4.80 -25.97
C ARG A 68 -26.37 -5.68 -25.75
N GLU A 69 -26.25 -6.70 -24.91
CA GLU A 69 -27.39 -7.51 -24.47
C GLU A 69 -27.82 -7.14 -23.04
N PRO A 70 -29.13 -7.22 -22.71
CA PRO A 70 -30.25 -7.61 -23.59
C PRO A 70 -30.92 -6.43 -24.33
N ASP A 71 -30.53 -5.19 -24.04
CA ASP A 71 -31.22 -3.96 -24.50
C ASP A 71 -31.00 -3.61 -25.98
N GLY A 72 -29.92 -4.13 -26.59
CA GLY A 72 -29.56 -3.85 -27.97
C GLY A 72 -28.94 -2.47 -28.18
N GLU A 73 -28.37 -1.87 -27.12
CA GLU A 73 -27.66 -0.59 -27.20
C GLU A 73 -26.48 -0.70 -28.18
N LEU A 74 -26.37 0.27 -29.10
CA LEU A 74 -25.26 0.33 -30.06
C LEU A 74 -24.11 1.15 -29.49
N ARG A 75 -22.91 0.56 -29.47
CA ARG A 75 -21.70 1.20 -28.93
C ARG A 75 -20.57 1.09 -29.95
N PHE A 76 -19.81 2.16 -30.17
CA PHE A 76 -18.56 2.07 -30.91
C PHE A 76 -17.60 1.17 -30.14
N ALA A 77 -17.10 0.13 -30.80
CA ALA A 77 -15.98 -0.62 -30.28
C ALA A 77 -14.74 0.26 -30.27
N HIS A 78 -13.94 0.14 -29.21
CA HIS A 78 -12.63 0.79 -29.20
C HIS A 78 -11.70 0.07 -30.20
N PRO A 79 -10.87 0.81 -30.98
CA PRO A 79 -9.98 0.19 -31.97
C PRO A 79 -8.88 -0.66 -31.33
N TYR A 80 -8.59 -0.46 -30.05
CA TYR A 80 -7.66 -1.26 -29.26
C TYR A 80 -8.41 -2.14 -28.27
N ALA A 81 -8.03 -3.42 -28.17
CA ALA A 81 -8.72 -4.45 -27.39
C ALA A 81 -8.91 -4.12 -25.89
N GLY A 82 -8.08 -3.25 -25.31
CA GLY A 82 -8.17 -2.86 -23.90
C GLY A 82 -8.99 -1.59 -23.62
N GLY A 83 -9.36 -0.82 -24.64
CA GLY A 83 -10.07 0.44 -24.45
C GLY A 83 -11.58 0.26 -24.32
N VAL A 84 -12.22 1.25 -23.70
CA VAL A 84 -13.66 1.22 -23.39
C VAL A 84 -14.52 1.54 -24.61
N SER A 85 -15.63 0.83 -24.75
CA SER A 85 -16.65 1.14 -25.75
C SER A 85 -17.39 2.43 -25.38
N SER A 86 -17.95 3.11 -26.38
CA SER A 86 -18.71 4.36 -26.17
C SER A 86 -20.05 4.32 -26.90
N PRO A 87 -21.13 4.91 -26.38
CA PRO A 87 -22.41 4.98 -27.08
C PRO A 87 -22.27 5.52 -28.51
N VAL A 88 -23.00 4.93 -29.45
CA VAL A 88 -23.03 5.40 -30.84
C VAL A 88 -23.63 6.79 -30.93
N ARG A 89 -23.09 7.62 -31.84
CA ARG A 89 -23.57 8.98 -32.11
C ARG A 89 -23.95 9.15 -33.57
N LEU A 90 -24.97 9.96 -33.83
CA LEU A 90 -25.29 10.47 -35.16
C LEU A 90 -24.65 11.85 -35.36
N PRO A 91 -24.01 12.12 -36.52
CA PRO A 91 -23.45 13.44 -36.80
C PRO A 91 -24.49 14.56 -36.69
N GLY A 92 -24.11 15.68 -36.06
CA GLY A 92 -24.93 16.91 -36.00
C GLY A 92 -26.01 16.94 -34.92
N GLN A 93 -26.03 15.99 -33.99
CA GLN A 93 -26.98 15.96 -32.88
C GLN A 93 -26.26 16.13 -31.52
N PRO A 94 -26.89 16.80 -30.53
CA PRO A 94 -26.42 16.78 -29.15
C PRO A 94 -26.36 15.34 -28.61
N PHE A 95 -25.39 15.04 -27.76
CA PHE A 95 -25.25 13.70 -27.16
C PHE A 95 -24.75 13.75 -25.72
N GLU A 96 -25.09 12.72 -24.95
CA GLU A 96 -24.55 12.48 -23.61
C GLU A 96 -23.32 11.57 -23.73
N GLN A 97 -22.14 12.13 -23.43
CA GLN A 97 -20.90 11.36 -23.37
C GLN A 97 -20.72 10.78 -21.96
N GLU A 98 -20.57 9.47 -21.88
CA GLU A 98 -20.19 8.79 -20.63
C GLU A 98 -18.83 9.30 -20.13
N ASP A 99 -18.78 9.65 -18.86
CA ASP A 99 -17.55 9.94 -18.13
C ASP A 99 -17.20 8.71 -17.30
N VAL A 100 -16.36 7.84 -17.86
CA VAL A 100 -15.96 6.57 -17.23
C VAL A 100 -14.86 6.83 -16.21
N ASP A 101 -14.92 6.17 -15.05
CA ASP A 101 -13.86 6.27 -14.04
C ASP A 101 -12.50 5.95 -14.68
N PRO A 102 -11.50 6.85 -14.57
CA PRO A 102 -10.20 6.69 -15.21
C PRO A 102 -9.53 5.36 -14.85
N TYR A 103 -9.72 4.88 -13.62
CA TYR A 103 -9.12 3.63 -13.18
C TYR A 103 -9.70 2.42 -13.92
N TYR A 104 -10.99 2.43 -14.24
CA TYR A 104 -11.58 1.42 -15.10
C TYR A 104 -11.12 1.58 -16.55
N ALA A 105 -11.12 2.80 -17.08
CA ALA A 105 -10.74 3.09 -18.46
C ALA A 105 -9.28 2.70 -18.78
N GLU A 106 -8.39 2.83 -17.81
CA GLU A 106 -6.96 2.52 -17.93
C GLU A 106 -6.62 1.07 -17.57
N SER A 107 -7.57 0.29 -17.03
CA SER A 107 -7.34 -1.09 -16.59
C SER A 107 -7.01 -2.09 -17.70
N GLY A 108 -7.25 -1.72 -18.97
CA GLY A 108 -7.16 -2.63 -20.11
C GLY A 108 -8.29 -3.65 -20.19
N LEU A 109 -9.32 -3.53 -19.35
CA LEU A 109 -10.48 -4.44 -19.30
C LEU A 109 -11.69 -3.94 -20.10
N GLY A 110 -11.52 -2.93 -20.97
CA GLY A 110 -12.63 -2.36 -21.76
C GLY A 110 -13.37 -3.38 -22.63
N ARG A 111 -12.75 -4.52 -22.97
CA ARG A 111 -13.41 -5.66 -23.63
C ARG A 111 -14.57 -6.27 -22.84
N LEU A 112 -14.61 -6.06 -21.52
CA LEU A 112 -15.71 -6.51 -20.65
C LEU A 112 -16.95 -5.62 -20.79
N GLY A 113 -16.81 -4.49 -21.49
CA GLY A 113 -17.82 -3.47 -21.66
C GLY A 113 -17.75 -2.37 -20.61
N VAL A 114 -18.74 -1.49 -20.61
CA VAL A 114 -18.82 -0.40 -19.63
C VAL A 114 -20.06 -0.59 -18.73
N PRO A 115 -19.89 -1.17 -17.53
CA PRO A 115 -20.93 -1.23 -16.52
C PRO A 115 -21.34 0.17 -16.05
N ARG A 116 -22.63 0.40 -15.77
CA ARG A 116 -23.08 1.69 -15.22
C ARG A 116 -22.41 2.03 -13.90
N THR A 117 -22.01 1.06 -13.11
CA THR A 117 -21.37 1.25 -11.80
C THR A 117 -20.00 1.92 -11.88
N VAL A 118 -19.37 1.95 -13.06
CA VAL A 118 -18.06 2.59 -13.29
C VAL A 118 -18.16 3.92 -14.04
N VAL A 119 -19.37 4.33 -14.44
CA VAL A 119 -19.63 5.62 -15.09
C VAL A 119 -19.86 6.67 -14.00
N LEU A 120 -18.99 7.67 -13.90
CA LEU A 120 -19.12 8.78 -12.94
C LEU A 120 -20.36 9.65 -13.23
N GLY A 121 -20.66 9.82 -14.51
CA GLY A 121 -21.76 10.65 -14.99
C GLY A 121 -21.74 10.81 -16.50
N TRP A 122 -22.49 11.80 -16.97
CA TRP A 122 -22.59 12.12 -18.39
C TRP A 122 -22.34 13.60 -18.64
N ARG A 123 -21.38 13.88 -19.52
CA ARG A 123 -21.16 15.21 -20.10
C ARG A 123 -22.16 15.41 -21.24
N ARG A 124 -22.98 16.46 -21.15
CA ARG A 124 -23.88 16.86 -22.23
C ARG A 124 -23.10 17.71 -23.22
N LEU A 125 -23.03 17.27 -24.46
CA LEU A 125 -22.33 17.97 -25.54
C LEU A 125 -23.34 18.46 -26.58
N ASP A 126 -23.14 19.67 -27.10
CA ASP A 126 -23.91 20.19 -28.23
C ASP A 126 -23.49 19.55 -29.58
N ALA A 127 -24.15 19.93 -30.68
CA ALA A 127 -23.83 19.40 -32.01
C ALA A 127 -22.41 19.74 -32.50
N ALA A 128 -21.76 20.75 -31.90
CA ALA A 128 -20.37 21.14 -32.19
C ALA A 128 -19.35 20.46 -31.23
N GLY A 129 -19.82 19.71 -30.24
CA GLY A 129 -18.99 19.01 -29.26
C GLY A 129 -18.65 19.82 -28.01
N ASN A 130 -19.25 21.00 -27.81
CA ASN A 130 -19.00 21.80 -26.61
C ASN A 130 -19.79 21.26 -25.42
N GLN A 131 -19.17 21.25 -24.23
CA GLN A 131 -19.86 20.83 -23.01
C GLN A 131 -20.85 21.89 -22.54
N ILE A 132 -22.13 21.50 -22.50
CA ILE A 132 -23.27 22.34 -22.08
C ILE A 132 -23.87 21.90 -20.74
N GLY A 133 -23.38 20.81 -20.15
CA GLY A 133 -23.81 20.36 -18.83
C GLY A 133 -23.16 19.06 -18.37
N TYR A 134 -23.41 18.70 -17.11
CA TYR A 134 -22.98 17.43 -16.52
C TYR A 134 -24.08 16.86 -15.63
N ARG A 135 -24.33 15.55 -15.74
CA ARG A 135 -25.29 14.82 -14.90
C ARG A 135 -24.57 13.69 -14.18
N LEU A 136 -24.62 13.68 -12.86
CA LEU A 136 -24.05 12.60 -12.05
C LEU A 136 -24.81 11.29 -12.23
N ASN A 137 -24.08 10.19 -12.10
CA ASN A 137 -24.67 8.85 -12.09
C ASN A 137 -24.99 8.39 -10.67
N PRO A 138 -26.27 8.19 -10.31
CA PRO A 138 -26.63 7.67 -8.99
C PRO A 138 -26.19 6.21 -8.78
N ASP A 139 -25.95 5.46 -9.87
CA ASP A 139 -25.52 4.07 -9.81
C ASP A 139 -23.99 3.92 -9.68
N TYR A 140 -23.23 5.02 -9.77
CA TYR A 140 -21.77 5.00 -9.61
C TYR A 140 -21.39 4.49 -8.21
N ARG A 141 -20.38 3.62 -8.19
CA ARG A 141 -19.79 3.11 -6.95
C ARG A 141 -18.33 3.56 -6.86
N PRO A 142 -17.85 4.07 -5.72
CA PRO A 142 -16.44 4.34 -5.54
C PRO A 142 -15.57 3.12 -5.81
N GLY A 143 -14.51 3.32 -6.58
CA GLY A 143 -13.59 2.24 -6.98
C GLY A 143 -12.79 1.65 -5.83
N PRO A 144 -12.15 0.48 -6.04
CA PRO A 144 -11.39 -0.20 -5.00
C PRO A 144 -10.28 0.68 -4.43
N LEU A 145 -9.56 1.44 -5.26
CA LEU A 145 -8.49 2.33 -4.78
C LEU A 145 -9.04 3.49 -3.94
N GLN A 146 -10.19 4.05 -4.33
CA GLN A 146 -10.87 5.12 -3.60
C GLN A 146 -11.31 4.65 -2.21
N ARG A 147 -11.63 3.36 -2.07
CA ARG A 147 -12.02 2.70 -0.82
C ARG A 147 -10.84 2.14 -0.04
N GLY A 148 -9.62 2.43 -0.46
CA GLY A 148 -8.41 1.97 0.22
C GLY A 148 -8.20 0.45 0.15
N PHE A 149 -8.64 -0.24 -0.90
CA PHE A 149 -8.14 -1.60 -1.19
C PHE A 149 -6.71 -1.53 -1.74
N PRO A 150 -5.88 -2.57 -1.61
CA PRO A 150 -4.54 -2.57 -2.19
C PRO A 150 -4.60 -2.33 -3.70
N ALA A 151 -3.63 -1.59 -4.23
CA ALA A 151 -3.51 -1.45 -5.68
C ALA A 151 -3.19 -2.83 -6.30
N PRO A 152 -4.00 -3.31 -7.26
CA PRO A 152 -3.67 -4.53 -7.97
C PRO A 152 -2.49 -4.27 -8.91
N GLU A 153 -1.64 -5.27 -9.06
CA GLU A 153 -0.47 -5.19 -9.95
C GLU A 153 -0.67 -5.98 -11.24
N ASN A 154 -1.77 -6.75 -11.34
CA ASN A 154 -2.08 -7.54 -12.52
C ASN A 154 -3.61 -7.60 -12.79
N GLN A 155 -3.97 -8.18 -13.93
CA GLN A 155 -5.35 -8.27 -14.38
C GLN A 155 -6.23 -9.12 -13.46
N VAL A 156 -5.71 -10.22 -12.91
CA VAL A 156 -6.47 -11.11 -12.00
C VAL A 156 -6.90 -10.36 -10.74
N GLU A 157 -5.96 -9.68 -10.09
CA GLU A 157 -6.25 -8.87 -8.90
C GLU A 157 -7.23 -7.73 -9.23
N THR A 158 -7.06 -7.09 -10.39
CA THR A 158 -7.95 -6.03 -10.87
C THR A 158 -9.38 -6.54 -11.04
N LEU A 159 -9.55 -7.70 -11.69
CA LEU A 159 -10.85 -8.34 -11.90
C LEU A 159 -11.52 -8.72 -10.57
N VAL A 160 -10.78 -9.34 -9.66
CA VAL A 160 -11.29 -9.71 -8.33
C VAL A 160 -11.74 -8.47 -7.56
N LEU A 161 -10.93 -7.41 -7.54
CA LEU A 161 -11.27 -6.16 -6.89
C LEU A 161 -12.51 -5.50 -7.50
N PHE A 162 -12.59 -5.42 -8.84
CA PHE A 162 -13.76 -4.88 -9.52
C PHE A 162 -15.03 -5.67 -9.19
N ALA A 163 -14.95 -7.00 -9.17
CA ALA A 163 -16.09 -7.84 -8.83
C ALA A 163 -16.53 -7.63 -7.37
N GLN A 164 -15.58 -7.61 -6.43
CA GLN A 164 -15.86 -7.39 -5.01
C GLN A 164 -16.47 -6.01 -4.73
N GLN A 165 -16.11 -4.98 -5.50
CA GLN A 165 -16.72 -3.65 -5.39
C GLN A 165 -18.04 -3.50 -6.16
N GLY A 166 -18.44 -4.53 -6.92
CA GLY A 166 -19.63 -4.49 -7.78
C GLY A 166 -19.47 -3.56 -8.98
N TRP A 167 -18.24 -3.33 -9.43
CA TRP A 167 -17.95 -2.67 -10.70
C TRP A 167 -18.22 -3.59 -11.88
N ILE A 168 -17.91 -4.88 -11.73
CA ILE A 168 -18.26 -5.92 -12.72
C ILE A 168 -19.08 -7.01 -12.04
N ASP A 169 -19.91 -7.69 -12.81
CA ASP A 169 -20.67 -8.85 -12.33
C ASP A 169 -19.85 -10.16 -12.43
N ARG A 170 -20.48 -11.28 -12.04
CA ARG A 170 -19.84 -12.59 -12.05
C ARG A 170 -19.49 -13.07 -13.46
N ASP A 171 -20.32 -12.79 -14.46
CA ASP A 171 -20.10 -13.24 -15.83
C ASP A 171 -18.94 -12.47 -16.46
N MET A 172 -18.84 -11.17 -16.22
CA MET A 172 -17.71 -10.34 -16.60
C MET A 172 -16.41 -10.76 -15.91
N LEU A 173 -16.46 -11.11 -14.62
CA LEU A 173 -15.31 -11.67 -13.90
C LEU A 173 -14.82 -12.95 -14.58
N LEU A 174 -15.71 -13.91 -14.85
CA LEU A 174 -15.34 -15.17 -15.50
C LEU A 174 -14.79 -14.95 -16.91
N ALA A 175 -15.42 -14.07 -17.70
CA ALA A 175 -14.96 -13.70 -19.03
C ALA A 175 -13.59 -12.99 -19.02
N GLY A 176 -13.31 -12.22 -17.96
CA GLY A 176 -12.01 -11.64 -17.69
C GLY A 176 -10.96 -12.72 -17.40
N LEU A 177 -11.29 -13.64 -16.49
CA LEU A 177 -10.38 -14.66 -15.99
C LEU A 177 -9.92 -15.66 -17.05
N VAL A 178 -10.75 -16.01 -18.04
CA VAL A 178 -10.43 -17.00 -19.09
C VAL A 178 -9.02 -16.82 -19.70
N GLU A 179 -8.61 -15.58 -19.97
CA GLU A 179 -7.31 -15.26 -20.57
C GLU A 179 -6.32 -14.63 -19.58
N SER A 180 -6.63 -14.69 -18.28
CA SER A 180 -5.76 -14.16 -17.24
C SER A 180 -4.75 -15.21 -16.77
N GLU A 181 -3.54 -14.76 -16.49
CA GLU A 181 -2.46 -15.61 -16.00
C GLU A 181 -2.57 -15.85 -14.50
N VAL A 182 -2.37 -17.10 -14.09
CA VAL A 182 -2.37 -17.58 -12.71
C VAL A 182 -1.18 -18.48 -12.45
N PHE A 183 -0.87 -18.67 -11.18
CA PHE A 183 0.30 -19.37 -10.70
C PHE A 183 -0.10 -20.54 -9.81
N LEU A 184 0.62 -21.65 -9.95
CA LEU A 184 0.58 -22.82 -9.08
C LEU A 184 1.98 -23.02 -8.47
N GLU A 185 2.04 -23.65 -7.31
CA GLU A 185 3.31 -24.05 -6.69
C GLU A 185 3.83 -25.32 -7.36
N ALA A 186 5.14 -25.37 -7.51
CA ALA A 186 5.84 -26.54 -7.97
C ALA A 186 7.01 -26.88 -7.03
N SER A 187 7.24 -28.18 -6.82
CA SER A 187 8.37 -28.70 -6.05
C SER A 187 9.69 -28.52 -6.79
N ALA A 188 9.63 -28.60 -8.12
CA ALA A 188 10.71 -28.36 -9.07
C ALA A 188 10.10 -27.90 -10.41
N PRO A 189 10.89 -27.33 -11.34
CA PRO A 189 10.39 -27.01 -12.66
C PRO A 189 9.69 -28.20 -13.32
N HIS A 190 8.50 -27.98 -13.88
CA HIS A 190 7.62 -29.00 -14.48
C HIS A 190 7.00 -30.03 -13.50
N GLU A 191 7.25 -29.96 -12.20
CA GLU A 191 6.68 -30.87 -11.20
C GLU A 191 5.60 -30.16 -10.35
N LEU A 192 4.34 -30.42 -10.65
CA LEU A 192 3.20 -29.84 -9.91
C LEU A 192 3.15 -30.39 -8.48
N ASP A 193 3.02 -29.49 -7.51
CA ASP A 193 2.87 -29.89 -6.11
C ASP A 193 1.41 -30.27 -5.80
N LEU A 194 1.18 -31.55 -5.51
CA LEU A 194 -0.15 -32.08 -5.20
C LEU A 194 -0.73 -31.55 -3.87
N ARG A 195 0.07 -30.90 -3.01
CA ARG A 195 -0.40 -30.26 -1.76
C ARG A 195 -1.44 -29.16 -2.00
N GLN A 196 -1.51 -28.64 -3.23
CA GLN A 196 -2.46 -27.58 -3.60
C GLN A 196 -3.88 -28.06 -3.87
N PHE A 197 -4.06 -29.38 -4.03
CA PHE A 197 -5.37 -29.97 -4.30
C PHE A 197 -5.93 -30.64 -3.04
N ASP A 198 -6.99 -30.06 -2.49
CA ASP A 198 -7.79 -30.72 -1.46
C ASP A 198 -8.69 -31.77 -2.12
N GLN A 199 -8.29 -33.04 -2.06
CA GLN A 199 -9.05 -34.15 -2.64
C GLN A 199 -10.45 -34.30 -2.05
N THR A 200 -10.65 -33.91 -0.79
CA THR A 200 -11.94 -34.06 -0.10
C THR A 200 -12.92 -33.00 -0.56
N ARG A 201 -12.45 -31.75 -0.70
CA ARG A 201 -13.26 -30.61 -1.14
C ARG A 201 -13.26 -30.40 -2.66
N ARG A 202 -12.37 -31.09 -3.39
CA ARG A 202 -12.10 -30.90 -4.82
C ARG A 202 -11.74 -29.45 -5.13
N GLU A 203 -10.89 -28.88 -4.28
CA GLU A 203 -10.46 -27.49 -4.38
C GLU A 203 -8.99 -27.43 -4.80
N LEU A 204 -8.69 -26.68 -5.86
CA LEU A 204 -7.32 -26.39 -6.30
C LEU A 204 -7.00 -24.93 -5.99
N ARG A 205 -6.04 -24.68 -5.11
CA ARG A 205 -5.60 -23.30 -4.84
C ARG A 205 -4.75 -22.78 -6.00
N VAL A 206 -5.12 -21.62 -6.53
CA VAL A 206 -4.43 -20.93 -7.64
C VAL A 206 -4.14 -19.50 -7.21
N PHE A 207 -2.99 -18.94 -7.62
CA PHE A 207 -2.50 -17.66 -7.13
C PHE A 207 -2.48 -16.63 -8.25
N ALA A 208 -2.83 -15.39 -7.96
CA ALA A 208 -2.80 -14.32 -8.94
C ALA A 208 -1.38 -13.84 -9.31
N ALA A 209 -0.39 -14.16 -8.50
CA ALA A 209 1.01 -13.80 -8.71
C ALA A 209 1.95 -14.74 -7.93
N SER A 210 3.20 -14.85 -8.37
CA SER A 210 4.27 -15.59 -7.68
C SER A 210 4.50 -15.14 -6.24
N ARG A 211 4.40 -13.84 -5.95
CA ARG A 211 4.51 -13.29 -4.58
C ARG A 211 3.49 -13.85 -3.58
N HIS A 212 2.36 -14.38 -4.06
CA HIS A 212 1.30 -14.96 -3.22
C HIS A 212 1.48 -16.45 -2.98
N LEU A 213 2.45 -17.09 -3.65
CA LEU A 213 2.77 -18.50 -3.44
C LEU A 213 3.15 -18.76 -1.98
N PRO A 214 2.94 -20.00 -1.48
CA PRO A 214 3.32 -20.37 -0.13
C PRO A 214 4.79 -20.06 0.17
N PRO A 215 5.17 -19.64 1.40
CA PRO A 215 6.54 -19.30 1.75
C PRO A 215 7.60 -20.35 1.40
N ASP A 216 7.26 -21.64 1.40
CA ASP A 216 8.17 -22.74 1.05
C ASP A 216 8.25 -23.07 -0.45
N ALA A 217 7.52 -22.35 -1.31
CA ALA A 217 7.56 -22.54 -2.75
C ALA A 217 8.98 -22.44 -3.32
N ARG A 218 9.35 -23.41 -4.16
CA ARG A 218 10.68 -23.46 -4.82
C ARG A 218 10.62 -23.18 -6.31
N ALA A 219 9.49 -23.47 -6.92
CA ALA A 219 9.20 -23.20 -8.32
C ALA A 219 7.73 -22.78 -8.46
N SER A 220 7.42 -22.21 -9.62
CA SER A 220 6.06 -21.86 -10.02
C SER A 220 5.72 -22.44 -11.38
N LEU A 221 4.43 -22.72 -11.58
CA LEU A 221 3.86 -22.98 -12.89
C LEU A 221 2.95 -21.82 -13.26
N ARG A 222 3.23 -21.18 -14.38
CA ARG A 222 2.47 -20.05 -14.92
C ARG A 222 1.53 -20.57 -16.00
N TYR A 223 0.23 -20.39 -15.81
CA TYR A 223 -0.82 -20.81 -16.73
C TYR A 223 -1.75 -19.64 -17.05
N ASP A 224 -2.32 -19.59 -18.25
CA ASP A 224 -3.61 -18.91 -18.41
C ASP A 224 -4.74 -19.82 -17.88
N MET A 225 -5.81 -19.23 -17.33
CA MET A 225 -6.90 -19.98 -16.71
C MET A 225 -7.56 -21.00 -17.65
N ALA A 226 -7.66 -20.71 -18.96
CA ALA A 226 -8.25 -21.63 -19.92
C ALA A 226 -7.32 -22.83 -20.20
N THR A 227 -6.00 -22.62 -20.27
CA THR A 227 -5.04 -23.73 -20.35
C THR A 227 -5.06 -24.55 -19.06
N LEU A 228 -5.13 -23.93 -17.88
CA LEU A 228 -5.31 -24.66 -16.62
C LEU A 228 -6.60 -25.49 -16.61
N PHE A 229 -7.70 -24.92 -17.13
CA PHE A 229 -8.97 -25.63 -17.30
C PHE A 229 -8.86 -26.88 -18.18
N GLU A 230 -8.12 -26.79 -19.28
CA GLU A 230 -7.85 -27.93 -20.19
C GLU A 230 -7.05 -29.04 -19.47
N HIS A 231 -6.13 -28.67 -18.58
CA HIS A 231 -5.25 -29.60 -17.86
C HIS A 231 -5.84 -30.13 -16.55
N THR A 232 -6.96 -29.57 -16.08
CA THR A 232 -7.62 -30.01 -14.84
C THR A 232 -8.59 -31.16 -15.14
N PRO A 233 -8.29 -32.40 -14.72
CA PRO A 233 -9.03 -33.59 -15.16
C PRO A 233 -10.39 -33.74 -14.47
N ASP A 234 -10.52 -33.34 -13.20
CA ASP A 234 -11.78 -33.48 -12.45
C ASP A 234 -12.73 -32.32 -12.81
N PRO A 235 -13.90 -32.62 -13.44
CA PRO A 235 -14.86 -31.60 -13.86
C PRO A 235 -15.52 -30.86 -12.70
N ASP A 236 -15.51 -31.43 -11.49
CA ASP A 236 -16.13 -30.85 -10.29
C ASP A 236 -15.15 -29.98 -9.48
N THR A 237 -13.92 -29.78 -9.99
CA THR A 237 -12.91 -28.95 -9.34
C THR A 237 -13.38 -27.50 -9.17
N THR A 238 -13.10 -26.91 -8.02
CA THR A 238 -13.21 -25.46 -7.80
C THR A 238 -11.83 -24.85 -7.65
N TYR A 239 -11.50 -23.85 -8.47
CA TYR A 239 -10.28 -23.07 -8.30
C TYR A 239 -10.48 -22.07 -7.16
N LEU A 240 -9.66 -22.13 -6.11
CA LEU A 240 -9.62 -21.12 -5.07
C LEU A 240 -8.59 -20.06 -5.47
N LEU A 241 -9.07 -19.00 -6.11
CA LEU A 241 -8.23 -17.92 -6.63
C LEU A 241 -7.79 -16.99 -5.52
N ASN A 242 -6.52 -17.09 -5.13
CA ASN A 242 -5.90 -16.34 -4.05
C ASN A 242 -5.19 -15.09 -4.60
N ILE A 243 -5.55 -13.91 -4.07
CA ILE A 243 -4.92 -12.61 -4.40
C ILE A 243 -4.11 -12.05 -3.22
N GLY A 244 -3.63 -12.92 -2.35
CA GLY A 244 -2.79 -12.63 -1.18
C GLY A 244 -3.55 -12.45 0.13
N TRP A 245 -4.74 -11.86 0.10
CA TRP A 245 -5.51 -11.53 1.31
C TRP A 245 -6.97 -11.98 1.28
N THR A 246 -7.42 -12.51 0.15
CA THR A 246 -8.75 -13.08 -0.02
C THR A 246 -8.70 -14.16 -1.10
N GLU A 247 -9.62 -15.11 -1.02
CA GLU A 247 -9.77 -16.21 -1.97
C GLU A 247 -11.15 -16.13 -2.61
N VAL A 248 -11.21 -16.23 -3.94
CA VAL A 248 -12.45 -16.24 -4.71
C VAL A 248 -12.65 -17.64 -5.31
N PRO A 249 -13.73 -18.36 -4.95
CA PRO A 249 -14.01 -19.65 -5.57
C PRO A 249 -14.48 -19.47 -7.02
N VAL A 250 -13.89 -20.24 -7.92
CA VAL A 250 -14.24 -20.29 -9.35
C VAL A 250 -14.48 -21.75 -9.73
N PRO A 251 -15.74 -22.22 -9.68
CA PRO A 251 -16.07 -23.58 -10.08
C PRO A 251 -15.74 -23.82 -11.56
N ARG A 252 -15.07 -24.94 -11.86
CA ARG A 252 -14.68 -25.30 -13.24
C ARG A 252 -15.89 -25.34 -14.19
N ARG A 253 -17.06 -25.74 -13.70
CA ARG A 253 -18.34 -25.72 -14.44
C ARG A 253 -18.76 -24.32 -14.90
N GLU A 254 -18.52 -23.28 -14.12
CA GLU A 254 -18.85 -21.89 -14.51
C GLU A 254 -17.91 -21.43 -15.62
N LEU A 255 -16.62 -21.71 -15.47
CA LEU A 255 -15.63 -21.41 -16.50
C LEU A 255 -15.90 -22.18 -17.82
N ALA A 256 -16.38 -23.43 -17.73
CA ALA A 256 -16.80 -24.20 -18.89
C ALA A 256 -17.97 -23.55 -19.65
N GLN A 257 -18.97 -23.03 -18.91
CA GLN A 257 -20.10 -22.30 -19.50
C GLN A 257 -19.64 -21.03 -20.19
N THR A 258 -18.74 -20.27 -19.56
CA THR A 258 -18.14 -19.08 -20.18
C THR A 258 -17.35 -19.43 -21.44
N LEU A 259 -16.47 -20.44 -21.40
CA LEU A 259 -15.65 -20.87 -22.54
C LEU A 259 -16.47 -21.39 -23.73
N ALA A 260 -17.64 -21.97 -23.49
CA ALA A 260 -18.54 -22.42 -24.55
C ALA A 260 -19.11 -21.26 -25.38
N VAL A 261 -19.24 -20.08 -24.77
CA VAL A 261 -19.80 -18.87 -25.40
C VAL A 261 -18.71 -17.90 -25.85
N LEU A 262 -17.64 -17.80 -25.05
CA LEU A 262 -16.51 -16.89 -25.22
C LEU A 262 -15.21 -17.71 -25.23
N PRO A 263 -14.88 -18.36 -26.36
CA PRO A 263 -13.67 -19.16 -26.46
C PRO A 263 -12.41 -18.29 -26.38
N ARG A 264 -11.34 -18.84 -25.78
CA ARG A 264 -10.00 -18.22 -25.73
C ARG A 264 -9.52 -17.86 -27.13
N ARG A 265 -8.99 -16.65 -27.29
CA ARG A 265 -8.38 -16.12 -28.52
C ARG A 265 -6.87 -15.91 -28.38
N ALA A 266 -6.40 -15.62 -27.17
CA ALA A 266 -4.98 -15.51 -26.87
C ALA A 266 -4.24 -16.86 -27.09
N PRO A 267 -2.91 -16.88 -27.29
CA PRO A 267 -2.10 -18.10 -27.25
C PRO A 267 -2.18 -18.84 -25.88
N ARG A 268 -1.75 -20.10 -25.83
CA ARG A 268 -1.70 -20.85 -24.56
C ARG A 268 -0.48 -20.40 -23.77
N VAL A 269 -0.66 -20.19 -22.48
CA VAL A 269 0.42 -19.95 -21.52
C VAL A 269 0.51 -21.18 -20.62
N HIS A 270 1.68 -21.82 -20.64
CA HIS A 270 2.06 -22.91 -19.75
C HIS A 270 3.58 -22.91 -19.65
N GLU A 271 4.09 -22.26 -18.62
CA GLU A 271 5.52 -22.11 -18.36
C GLU A 271 5.85 -22.53 -16.94
N THR A 272 7.13 -22.81 -16.70
CA THR A 272 7.64 -23.10 -15.37
C THR A 272 8.93 -22.34 -15.13
N GLY A 273 9.16 -21.96 -13.88
CA GLY A 273 10.39 -21.30 -13.46
C GLY A 273 10.66 -21.53 -11.98
N MET A 274 11.93 -21.44 -11.59
CA MET A 274 12.28 -21.36 -10.17
C MET A 274 11.89 -19.99 -9.62
N VAL A 275 11.65 -19.90 -8.32
CA VAL A 275 11.55 -18.60 -7.66
C VAL A 275 12.90 -17.87 -7.74
N GLU A 276 12.88 -16.54 -7.86
CA GLU A 276 14.06 -15.72 -8.16
C GLU A 276 15.24 -15.98 -7.22
N GLU A 277 14.95 -16.17 -5.92
CA GLU A 277 15.94 -16.42 -4.87
C GLU A 277 16.61 -17.80 -4.92
N LEU A 278 16.15 -18.72 -5.78
CA LEU A 278 16.70 -20.07 -5.93
C LEU A 278 17.28 -20.34 -7.33
N THR A 279 17.45 -19.30 -8.15
CA THR A 279 17.97 -19.40 -9.52
C THR A 279 19.47 -19.81 -9.54
N PRO A 280 19.91 -20.69 -10.47
CA PRO A 280 21.32 -21.10 -10.58
C PRO A 280 22.30 -19.93 -10.78
N GLU A 281 21.86 -18.85 -11.42
CA GLU A 281 22.64 -17.64 -11.67
C GLU A 281 23.14 -16.98 -10.37
N LEU A 282 22.40 -17.13 -9.26
CA LEU A 282 22.81 -16.62 -7.94
C LEU A 282 23.96 -17.43 -7.35
N GLU A 283 24.05 -18.74 -7.63
CA GLU A 283 25.18 -19.58 -7.19
C GLU A 283 26.46 -19.20 -7.94
N GLU A 284 26.36 -18.95 -9.25
CA GLU A 284 27.49 -18.44 -10.04
C GLU A 284 27.95 -17.05 -9.56
N LEU A 285 27.00 -16.18 -9.22
CA LEU A 285 27.29 -14.86 -8.65
C LEU A 285 27.96 -14.98 -7.28
N ALA A 286 27.48 -15.86 -6.40
CA ALA A 286 28.08 -16.11 -5.09
C ALA A 286 29.52 -16.57 -5.23
N ALA A 287 29.80 -17.55 -6.09
CA ALA A 287 31.16 -18.04 -6.35
C ALA A 287 32.08 -16.93 -6.90
N ARG A 288 31.61 -16.13 -7.86
CA ARG A 288 32.38 -15.03 -8.44
C ARG A 288 32.71 -13.94 -7.42
N THR A 289 31.70 -13.49 -6.67
CA THR A 289 31.86 -12.42 -5.67
C THR A 289 32.72 -12.86 -4.49
N ALA A 290 32.65 -14.12 -4.08
CA ALA A 290 33.54 -14.69 -3.08
C ALA A 290 35.00 -14.70 -3.56
N ALA A 291 35.24 -15.08 -4.82
CA ALA A 291 36.57 -15.07 -5.42
C ALA A 291 37.14 -13.64 -5.53
N GLU A 292 36.32 -12.66 -5.91
CA GLU A 292 36.69 -11.23 -5.92
C GLU A 292 37.03 -10.71 -4.51
N ALA A 293 36.30 -11.17 -3.49
CA ALA A 293 36.53 -10.83 -2.09
C ALA A 293 37.65 -11.65 -1.43
N GLY A 294 38.22 -12.65 -2.11
CA GLY A 294 39.24 -13.54 -1.54
C GLY A 294 38.73 -14.47 -0.44
N LEU A 295 37.44 -14.80 -0.42
CA LEU A 295 36.84 -15.69 0.56
C LEU A 295 37.09 -17.17 0.21
N PRO A 296 37.32 -18.04 1.22
CA PRO A 296 37.54 -19.47 0.99
C PRO A 296 36.27 -20.21 0.54
N GLU A 297 35.10 -19.75 1.00
CA GLU A 297 33.79 -20.30 0.64
C GLU A 297 32.83 -19.16 0.30
N PRO A 298 31.94 -19.35 -0.69
CA PRO A 298 30.96 -18.34 -1.05
C PRO A 298 29.80 -18.27 -0.06
N GLU A 299 29.46 -17.06 0.36
CA GLU A 299 28.20 -16.79 1.05
C GLU A 299 27.06 -16.75 0.03
N ARG A 300 25.95 -17.41 0.38
CA ARG A 300 24.79 -17.56 -0.51
C ARG A 300 23.65 -16.67 -0.07
N MET A 301 22.60 -16.63 -0.89
CA MET A 301 21.35 -15.99 -0.54
C MET A 301 20.85 -16.54 0.82
N PRO A 302 20.50 -15.67 1.80
CA PRO A 302 19.94 -16.14 3.05
C PRO A 302 18.68 -16.98 2.78
N PRO A 303 18.61 -18.23 3.25
CA PRO A 303 17.56 -19.17 2.85
C PRO A 303 16.14 -18.71 3.25
N GLN A 304 16.04 -17.87 4.28
CA GLN A 304 14.77 -17.31 4.73
C GLN A 304 14.31 -16.09 3.92
N ALA A 305 15.18 -15.41 3.16
CA ALA A 305 14.89 -14.09 2.61
C ALA A 305 13.68 -14.05 1.67
N GLY A 306 13.62 -14.96 0.70
CA GLY A 306 12.47 -15.10 -0.20
C GLY A 306 11.18 -15.55 0.51
N PRO A 307 11.21 -16.65 1.29
CA PRO A 307 10.07 -17.09 2.10
C PRO A 307 9.49 -16.00 3.02
N ASP A 308 10.36 -15.22 3.65
CA ASP A 308 9.99 -14.13 4.55
C ASP A 308 9.38 -12.94 3.80
N ALA A 309 9.92 -12.60 2.63
CA ALA A 309 9.33 -11.59 1.76
C ALA A 309 7.91 -11.99 1.35
N ARG A 310 7.72 -13.23 0.88
CA ARG A 310 6.41 -13.76 0.42
C ARG A 310 5.39 -13.83 1.54
N ARG A 311 5.79 -14.24 2.75
CA ARG A 311 4.93 -14.20 3.95
C ARG A 311 4.35 -12.80 4.21
N ARG A 312 5.09 -11.76 3.84
CA ARG A 312 4.72 -10.35 4.04
C ARG A 312 4.07 -9.73 2.79
N GLY A 313 3.78 -10.53 1.77
CA GLY A 313 3.15 -10.10 0.51
C GLY A 313 4.11 -9.46 -0.48
N TYR A 314 5.43 -9.63 -0.32
CA TYR A 314 6.44 -9.13 -1.24
C TYR A 314 7.16 -10.27 -1.96
N GLU A 315 7.81 -9.94 -3.06
CA GLU A 315 8.77 -10.81 -3.72
C GLU A 315 10.11 -10.07 -3.83
N LEU A 316 11.20 -10.83 -3.79
CA LEU A 316 12.52 -10.29 -4.09
C LEU A 316 12.71 -10.31 -5.60
N THR A 317 13.03 -9.15 -6.16
CA THR A 317 13.44 -9.08 -7.56
C THR A 317 14.78 -9.78 -7.73
N PHE A 318 15.06 -10.30 -8.93
CA PHE A 318 16.37 -10.86 -9.24
C PHE A 318 17.53 -9.92 -8.89
N GLN A 319 17.35 -8.61 -9.10
CA GLN A 319 18.36 -7.60 -8.74
C GLN A 319 18.55 -7.49 -7.22
N GLU A 320 17.48 -7.49 -6.42
CA GLU A 320 17.58 -7.49 -4.96
C GLU A 320 18.27 -8.76 -4.42
N CYS A 321 18.01 -9.91 -5.05
CA CYS A 321 18.74 -11.15 -4.78
C CYS A 321 20.23 -11.00 -5.10
N CYS A 322 20.57 -10.46 -6.27
CA CYS A 322 21.95 -10.21 -6.67
C CYS A 322 22.68 -9.26 -5.70
N ASP A 323 22.04 -8.15 -5.33
CA ASP A 323 22.60 -7.14 -4.43
C ASP A 323 22.78 -7.70 -3.00
N THR A 324 21.88 -8.60 -2.58
CA THR A 324 21.99 -9.34 -1.32
C THR A 324 23.18 -10.30 -1.34
N VAL A 325 23.33 -11.12 -2.40
CA VAL A 325 24.46 -12.06 -2.54
C VAL A 325 25.80 -11.33 -2.52
N ARG A 326 25.90 -10.20 -3.23
CA ARG A 326 27.11 -9.35 -3.18
C ARG A 326 27.37 -8.83 -1.78
N ALA A 327 26.33 -8.37 -1.07
CA ALA A 327 26.46 -7.81 0.26
C ALA A 327 26.90 -8.85 1.30
N VAL A 328 26.31 -10.06 1.30
CA VAL A 328 26.69 -11.11 2.28
C VAL A 328 28.14 -11.55 2.12
N ASN A 329 28.66 -11.63 0.88
CA ASN A 329 30.09 -11.90 0.66
C ASN A 329 30.95 -10.71 1.11
N TRP A 330 30.58 -9.48 0.74
CA TRP A 330 31.33 -8.29 1.15
C TRP A 330 31.49 -8.15 2.67
N LEU A 331 30.42 -8.45 3.42
CA LEU A 331 30.41 -8.35 4.88
C LEU A 331 31.30 -9.40 5.59
N LYS A 332 31.86 -10.38 4.87
CA LYS A 332 32.83 -11.34 5.41
C LYS A 332 34.29 -10.91 5.27
N LEU A 333 34.54 -9.76 4.64
CA LEU A 333 35.89 -9.20 4.57
C LEU A 333 36.42 -8.86 5.97
N PRO A 334 37.75 -8.94 6.20
CA PRO A 334 38.35 -8.59 7.48
C PRO A 334 38.07 -7.14 7.92
N ASP A 335 37.92 -6.23 6.95
CA ASP A 335 37.50 -4.84 7.18
C ASP A 335 36.27 -4.54 6.28
N PRO A 336 35.05 -4.80 6.77
CA PRO A 336 33.82 -4.58 5.99
C PRO A 336 33.45 -3.09 5.88
N ASP A 337 34.14 -2.21 6.61
CA ASP A 337 33.92 -0.76 6.56
C ASP A 337 34.59 -0.12 5.33
N VAL A 338 35.53 -0.82 4.68
CA VAL A 338 36.02 -0.45 3.35
C VAL A 338 34.84 -0.33 2.39
N ALA A 339 34.88 0.72 1.55
CA ALA A 339 33.85 0.95 0.56
C ALA A 339 33.84 -0.20 -0.47
N PRO A 340 32.67 -0.77 -0.79
CA PRO A 340 32.57 -1.81 -1.80
C PRO A 340 33.02 -1.28 -3.17
N PRO A 341 33.61 -2.13 -4.02
CA PRO A 341 34.04 -1.75 -5.36
C PRO A 341 32.86 -1.35 -6.26
N SER A 342 31.63 -1.71 -5.88
CA SER A 342 30.40 -1.28 -6.56
C SER A 342 29.39 -0.69 -5.59
N GLN A 343 28.64 0.32 -6.04
CA GLN A 343 27.47 0.85 -5.32
C GLN A 343 26.25 -0.10 -5.38
N GLN A 344 26.39 -1.26 -6.02
CA GLN A 344 25.32 -2.25 -6.26
C GLN A 344 25.26 -3.32 -5.17
N ILE A 345 25.60 -2.98 -3.92
CA ILE A 345 25.46 -3.92 -2.79
C ILE A 345 24.33 -3.47 -1.88
N ALA A 346 23.52 -4.43 -1.43
CA ALA A 346 22.45 -4.19 -0.47
C ALA A 346 23.04 -4.02 0.94
N ARG A 347 23.52 -2.82 1.28
CA ARG A 347 24.14 -2.52 2.58
C ARG A 347 23.47 -1.35 3.28
N THR A 348 23.24 -1.52 4.57
CA THR A 348 22.86 -0.48 5.52
C THR A 348 23.69 -0.63 6.79
N ASN A 349 23.36 0.12 7.85
CA ASN A 349 24.05 0.05 9.13
C ASN A 349 23.07 -0.32 10.25
N ARG A 350 23.58 -0.96 11.31
CA ARG A 350 22.92 -1.09 12.61
C ARG A 350 23.76 -0.40 13.68
N TYR A 351 23.15 -0.13 14.82
CA TYR A 351 23.79 0.59 15.92
C TYR A 351 24.12 -0.34 17.09
N ARG A 352 25.30 -0.13 17.67
CA ARG A 352 25.73 -0.75 18.93
C ARG A 352 25.33 0.12 20.12
N ALA A 353 25.40 -0.44 21.32
CA ALA A 353 25.10 0.31 22.55
C ALA A 353 25.90 1.60 22.76
N ASP A 354 27.13 1.69 22.24
CA ASP A 354 27.98 2.88 22.33
C ASP A 354 27.68 3.94 21.25
N GLY A 355 26.65 3.73 20.42
CA GLY A 355 26.27 4.62 19.32
C GLY A 355 27.08 4.42 18.04
N SER A 356 28.12 3.58 18.05
CA SER A 356 28.85 3.23 16.84
C SER A 356 27.99 2.38 15.90
N THR A 357 28.27 2.47 14.61
CA THR A 357 27.56 1.69 13.58
C THR A 357 28.40 0.52 13.10
N TYR A 358 27.72 -0.55 12.68
CA TYR A 358 28.34 -1.65 11.94
C TYR A 358 27.49 -1.98 10.70
N PRO A 359 28.12 -2.41 9.60
CA PRO A 359 27.40 -2.67 8.37
C PRO A 359 26.63 -3.98 8.45
N VAL A 360 25.44 -3.98 7.86
CA VAL A 360 24.58 -5.16 7.68
C VAL A 360 23.96 -5.15 6.28
N VAL A 361 23.35 -6.26 5.89
CA VAL A 361 22.58 -6.34 4.65
C VAL A 361 21.33 -5.46 4.75
N ASP A 362 21.05 -4.65 3.71
CA ASP A 362 19.76 -3.99 3.56
C ASP A 362 18.74 -5.03 3.09
N THR A 363 17.72 -5.28 3.91
CA THR A 363 16.68 -6.28 3.59
C THR A 363 15.53 -5.72 2.76
N PHE A 364 15.70 -4.48 2.27
CA PHE A 364 14.73 -3.71 1.50
C PHE A 364 13.40 -3.46 2.23
N GLY A 365 13.33 -3.79 3.53
CA GLY A 365 12.09 -3.82 4.29
C GLY A 365 11.19 -5.01 4.00
N LYS A 366 11.69 -6.04 3.29
CA LYS A 366 10.91 -7.20 2.85
C LYS A 366 11.13 -8.44 3.72
N TYR A 367 12.32 -8.63 4.27
CA TYR A 367 12.67 -9.78 5.11
C TYR A 367 13.53 -9.38 6.30
N GLN A 368 13.81 -10.32 7.20
CA GLN A 368 14.64 -10.10 8.37
C GLN A 368 15.88 -10.99 8.35
N LEU A 369 16.99 -10.46 8.89
CA LEU A 369 18.20 -11.24 9.08
C LEU A 369 18.07 -12.17 10.29
N GLU A 370 17.46 -11.68 11.36
CA GLU A 370 17.18 -12.45 12.57
C GLU A 370 15.70 -12.82 12.57
N PRO A 371 15.36 -14.13 12.50
CA PRO A 371 13.97 -14.54 12.49
C PRO A 371 13.30 -14.24 13.84
N ILE A 372 12.09 -13.69 13.76
CA ILE A 372 11.15 -13.55 14.86
C ILE A 372 9.85 -14.27 14.49
N GLU A 373 9.05 -14.66 15.49
CA GLU A 373 7.80 -15.39 15.23
C GLU A 373 6.72 -14.48 14.65
N GLU A 374 6.83 -13.16 14.85
CA GLU A 374 5.83 -12.16 14.44
C GLU A 374 4.43 -12.53 14.96
N VAL A 375 4.29 -12.82 16.27
CA VAL A 375 3.05 -13.41 16.77
C VAL A 375 1.82 -12.52 16.56
N ARG A 376 2.00 -11.20 16.61
CA ARG A 376 0.91 -10.22 16.43
C ARG A 376 1.17 -9.19 15.35
N TYR A 377 2.39 -8.65 15.29
CA TYR A 377 2.72 -7.53 14.43
C TYR A 377 3.61 -7.94 13.27
N GLY A 378 3.29 -7.46 12.08
CA GLY A 378 4.17 -7.62 10.92
C GLY A 378 5.35 -6.65 11.05
N TRP A 379 6.57 -7.17 11.10
CA TRP A 379 7.77 -6.35 11.29
C TRP A 379 7.88 -5.23 10.25
N HIS A 380 7.64 -5.58 8.98
CA HIS A 380 7.71 -4.65 7.85
C HIS A 380 6.79 -3.43 8.03
N ARG A 381 5.62 -3.61 8.68
CA ARG A 381 4.67 -2.54 9.00
C ARG A 381 5.10 -1.69 10.16
N VAL A 382 5.66 -2.29 11.20
CA VAL A 382 6.20 -1.52 12.34
C VAL A 382 7.35 -0.66 11.86
N VAL A 383 8.32 -1.24 11.15
CA VAL A 383 9.43 -0.47 10.54
C VAL A 383 8.89 0.59 9.58
N GLY A 384 7.95 0.23 8.71
CA GLY A 384 7.27 1.15 7.81
C GLY A 384 6.63 2.32 8.57
N ALA A 385 5.88 2.07 9.64
CA ALA A 385 5.20 3.12 10.40
C ALA A 385 6.18 4.12 11.01
N TYR A 386 7.30 3.65 11.57
CA TYR A 386 8.32 4.51 12.15
C TYR A 386 9.08 5.32 11.10
N VAL A 387 9.48 4.69 9.99
CA VAL A 387 10.15 5.40 8.89
C VAL A 387 9.19 6.38 8.22
N GLY A 388 7.93 5.98 8.01
CA GLY A 388 6.88 6.82 7.47
C GLY A 388 6.61 8.04 8.36
N PHE A 389 6.57 7.85 9.68
CA PHE A 389 6.46 8.95 10.64
C PHE A 389 7.58 9.99 10.44
N ALA A 390 8.82 9.53 10.35
CA ALA A 390 9.97 10.40 10.14
C ALA A 390 9.97 11.08 8.77
N ILE A 391 9.55 10.39 7.71
CA ILE A 391 9.36 10.98 6.38
C ILE A 391 8.34 12.12 6.45
N GLY A 392 7.19 11.86 7.10
CA GLY A 392 6.09 12.80 7.20
C GLY A 392 6.45 14.05 8.00
N GLU A 393 7.15 13.88 9.13
CA GLU A 393 7.67 15.00 9.90
C GLU A 393 8.67 15.81 9.06
N ALA A 394 9.72 15.15 8.53
CA ALA A 394 10.77 15.84 7.77
C ALA A 394 10.21 16.60 6.56
N LEU A 395 9.12 16.11 5.97
CA LEU A 395 8.40 16.79 4.90
C LEU A 395 7.68 18.03 5.45
N GLY A 396 6.90 17.91 6.52
CA GLY A 396 6.09 19.00 7.05
C GLY A 396 6.87 20.04 7.88
N SER A 397 8.09 19.74 8.34
CA SER A 397 8.87 20.64 9.22
C SER A 397 9.15 22.02 8.62
N ALA A 398 9.24 22.15 7.28
CA ALA A 398 9.48 23.44 6.64
C ALA A 398 8.26 24.38 6.69
N VAL A 399 7.07 23.83 6.87
CA VAL A 399 5.79 24.55 6.80
C VAL A 399 4.98 24.46 8.10
N ASP A 400 5.54 23.86 9.15
CA ASP A 400 4.85 23.68 10.43
C ASP A 400 4.54 25.03 11.07
N GLY A 401 3.27 25.21 11.45
CA GLY A 401 2.76 26.43 12.08
C GLY A 401 2.45 27.59 11.13
N LEU A 402 2.82 27.50 9.84
CA LEU A 402 2.50 28.51 8.83
C LEU A 402 0.98 28.53 8.51
N THR A 403 0.52 29.61 7.89
CA THR A 403 -0.82 29.64 7.26
C THR A 403 -0.76 29.07 5.85
N LEU A 404 -1.89 28.61 5.32
CA LEU A 404 -1.92 28.06 3.96
C LEU A 404 -1.53 29.10 2.90
N GLU A 405 -1.94 30.37 3.09
CA GLU A 405 -1.53 31.48 2.22
C GLU A 405 -0.01 31.61 2.22
N ARG A 406 0.62 31.54 3.40
CA ARG A 406 2.07 31.64 3.50
C ARG A 406 2.80 30.47 2.84
N ILE A 407 2.27 29.25 2.98
CA ILE A 407 2.79 28.07 2.28
C ILE A 407 2.73 28.28 0.76
N HIS A 408 1.62 28.81 0.25
CA HIS A 408 1.49 29.10 -1.18
C HIS A 408 2.37 30.25 -1.67
N GLU A 409 2.60 31.27 -0.84
CA GLU A 409 3.56 32.35 -1.14
C GLU A 409 4.99 31.82 -1.28
N GLU A 410 5.41 30.91 -0.39
CA GLU A 410 6.78 30.40 -0.34
C GLU A 410 7.04 29.26 -1.33
N HIS A 411 6.04 28.41 -1.60
CA HIS A 411 6.21 27.19 -2.39
C HIS A 411 5.37 27.13 -3.67
N GLY A 412 4.60 28.18 -3.96
CA GLY A 412 3.68 28.24 -5.09
C GLY A 412 2.31 27.62 -4.82
N PRO A 413 1.37 27.68 -5.77
CA PRO A 413 -0.03 27.32 -5.56
C PRO A 413 -0.27 25.83 -5.28
N GLY A 414 0.71 24.96 -5.57
CA GLY A 414 0.66 23.54 -5.21
C GLY A 414 1.26 23.21 -3.85
N GLY A 415 1.78 24.21 -3.13
CA GLY A 415 2.47 24.06 -1.86
C GLY A 415 3.78 23.27 -1.96
N LEU A 416 4.20 22.72 -0.82
CA LEU A 416 5.40 21.93 -0.68
C LEU A 416 5.29 20.59 -1.44
N ASN A 417 6.30 20.29 -2.27
CA ASN A 417 6.32 19.11 -3.16
C ASN A 417 7.41 18.07 -2.82
N GLY A 418 8.25 18.34 -1.83
CA GLY A 418 9.35 17.50 -1.37
C GLY A 418 9.97 18.11 -0.12
N TYR A 419 11.08 17.56 0.37
CA TYR A 419 11.72 18.11 1.57
C TYR A 419 12.14 19.57 1.40
N GLY A 420 11.67 20.42 2.31
CA GLY A 420 12.28 21.73 2.53
C GLY A 420 13.57 21.61 3.34
N ASP A 421 14.12 22.77 3.74
CA ASP A 421 15.37 22.83 4.50
C ASP A 421 15.24 23.60 5.83
N PRO A 422 14.41 23.13 6.78
CA PRO A 422 14.22 23.80 8.08
C PRO A 422 15.44 23.67 9.00
N TYR A 423 16.32 22.71 8.73
CA TYR A 423 17.42 22.35 9.63
C TYR A 423 18.80 22.34 8.95
N GLY A 424 18.98 23.06 7.83
CA GLY A 424 20.24 23.22 7.09
C GLY A 424 20.64 22.09 6.13
N ARG A 425 19.84 21.02 6.02
CA ARG A 425 19.72 20.20 4.80
C ARG A 425 18.32 19.56 4.70
N PRO A 426 17.86 19.21 3.48
CA PRO A 426 16.65 18.40 3.27
C PRO A 426 16.69 17.02 3.94
N GLY A 427 15.53 16.52 4.36
CA GLY A 427 15.37 15.16 4.92
C GLY A 427 15.86 14.99 6.36
N ARG A 428 16.16 16.09 7.08
CA ARG A 428 16.48 16.04 8.51
C ARG A 428 15.23 15.76 9.34
N ILE A 429 15.37 14.90 10.35
CA ILE A 429 14.28 14.64 11.28
C ILE A 429 14.13 15.82 12.25
N GLY A 430 12.89 16.06 12.67
CA GLY A 430 12.55 17.08 13.65
C GLY A 430 12.45 16.53 15.08
N PRO A 431 11.87 17.32 16.00
CA PRO A 431 11.77 16.96 17.40
C PRO A 431 10.76 15.83 17.65
N LEU A 432 9.71 15.68 16.83
CA LEU A 432 8.69 14.64 16.98
C LEU A 432 9.28 13.25 16.74
N THR A 433 10.13 13.07 15.73
CA THR A 433 10.81 11.77 15.52
C THR A 433 11.81 11.50 16.63
N GLN A 434 12.57 12.50 17.10
CA GLN A 434 13.45 12.31 18.25
C GLN A 434 12.65 11.84 19.47
N GLN A 435 11.53 12.51 19.78
CA GLN A 435 10.63 12.12 20.87
C GLN A 435 10.06 10.73 20.68
N LEU A 436 9.58 10.39 19.47
CA LEU A 436 9.09 9.05 19.13
C LEU A 436 10.14 7.99 19.49
N LEU A 437 11.40 8.18 19.06
CA LEU A 437 12.48 7.24 19.35
C LEU A 437 12.73 7.10 20.86
N PHE A 438 12.83 8.21 21.61
CA PHE A 438 13.04 8.14 23.06
C PHE A 438 11.86 7.49 23.79
N LEU A 439 10.62 7.81 23.40
CA LEU A 439 9.42 7.19 23.96
C LEU A 439 9.42 5.67 23.70
N THR A 440 9.76 5.23 22.47
CA THR A 440 9.90 3.81 22.14
C THR A 440 10.97 3.12 22.99
N GLU A 441 12.14 3.75 23.17
CA GLU A 441 13.18 3.23 24.07
C GLU A 441 12.66 3.11 25.52
N GLY A 442 11.87 4.09 25.99
CA GLY A 442 11.21 4.05 27.29
C GLY A 442 10.23 2.89 27.45
N VAL A 443 9.40 2.62 26.43
CA VAL A 443 8.45 1.50 26.45
C VAL A 443 9.21 0.16 26.37
N ILE A 444 10.27 0.05 25.56
CA ILE A 444 11.12 -1.16 25.47
C ILE A 444 11.72 -1.52 26.83
N ARG A 445 12.16 -0.52 27.59
CA ARG A 445 12.76 -0.69 28.93
C ARG A 445 11.73 -1.04 30.02
N SER A 446 10.43 -0.91 29.75
CA SER A 446 9.37 -1.19 30.72
C SER A 446 9.01 -2.68 30.81
N PRO A 447 8.73 -3.23 32.01
CA PRO A 447 8.19 -4.58 32.15
C PRO A 447 6.70 -4.69 31.77
N TYR A 448 6.00 -3.56 31.55
CA TYR A 448 4.54 -3.48 31.43
C TYR A 448 3.91 -4.48 30.47
N ARG A 449 4.61 -4.81 29.39
CA ARG A 449 4.10 -5.77 28.42
C ARG A 449 3.95 -7.18 29.01
N GLY A 450 4.93 -7.64 29.78
CA GLY A 450 4.91 -8.95 30.47
C GLY A 450 4.24 -8.89 31.85
N GLU A 451 4.18 -7.71 32.45
CA GLU A 451 3.56 -7.46 33.75
C GLU A 451 2.59 -6.28 33.66
N PRO A 452 1.36 -6.46 33.13
CA PRO A 452 0.43 -5.36 32.88
C PRO A 452 -0.04 -4.61 34.14
N SER A 453 0.10 -5.23 35.33
CA SER A 453 -0.14 -4.58 36.62
C SER A 453 0.92 -3.54 36.98
N GLU A 454 2.11 -3.59 36.38
CA GLU A 454 3.24 -2.68 36.64
C GLU A 454 3.12 -1.34 35.88
N GLU A 455 1.95 -0.71 35.96
CA GLU A 455 1.68 0.57 35.29
C GLU A 455 2.63 1.70 35.72
N LEU A 456 3.01 1.72 37.01
CA LEU A 456 3.95 2.70 37.54
C LEU A 456 5.33 2.55 36.91
N SER A 457 5.75 1.32 36.62
CA SER A 457 7.02 1.02 35.97
C SER A 457 7.05 1.53 34.52
N LEU A 458 5.92 1.45 33.79
CA LEU A 458 5.78 2.11 32.47
C LEU A 458 5.91 3.62 32.58
N ARG A 459 5.15 4.25 33.48
CA ARG A 459 5.19 5.71 33.66
C ARG A 459 6.60 6.19 33.99
N ARG A 460 7.32 5.47 34.86
CA ARG A 460 8.69 5.80 35.24
C ARG A 460 9.67 5.63 34.08
N ALA A 461 9.55 4.56 33.30
CA ALA A 461 10.42 4.33 32.14
C ALA A 461 10.22 5.41 31.06
N VAL A 462 8.97 5.84 30.83
CA VAL A 462 8.64 6.95 29.93
C VAL A 462 9.09 8.31 30.48
N GLN A 463 8.96 8.54 31.79
CA GLN A 463 9.53 9.73 32.44
C GLN A 463 11.06 9.80 32.23
N HIS A 464 11.77 8.69 32.42
CA HIS A 464 13.21 8.62 32.17
C HIS A 464 13.53 8.85 30.68
N ALA A 465 12.70 8.37 29.74
CA ALA A 465 12.85 8.66 28.32
C ALA A 465 12.78 10.17 28.00
N TRP A 466 11.80 10.87 28.57
CA TRP A 466 11.73 12.34 28.46
C TRP A 466 12.98 13.00 29.03
N CYS A 467 13.47 12.55 30.19
CA CYS A 467 14.70 13.09 30.78
C CYS A 467 15.94 12.83 29.90
N ARG A 468 16.05 11.65 29.25
CA ARG A 468 17.14 11.35 28.31
C ARG A 468 17.09 12.23 27.07
N TRP A 469 15.91 12.42 26.50
CA TRP A 469 15.73 13.32 25.37
C TRP A 469 16.10 14.77 25.74
N VAL A 470 15.58 15.29 26.86
CA VAL A 470 15.92 16.63 27.37
C VAL A 470 17.44 16.77 27.62
N ASN A 471 18.10 15.70 28.05
CA ASN A 471 19.56 15.67 28.17
C ASN A 471 20.27 15.81 26.81
N THR A 472 19.77 15.20 25.74
CA THR A 472 20.33 15.44 24.40
C THR A 472 20.08 16.88 23.93
N GLN A 473 19.06 17.55 24.45
CA GLN A 473 18.79 18.98 24.20
C GLN A 473 19.59 19.94 25.09
N GLY A 474 20.56 19.44 25.86
CA GLY A 474 21.53 20.27 26.59
C GLY A 474 21.22 20.53 28.06
N VAL A 475 20.22 19.86 28.65
CA VAL A 475 19.96 19.95 30.11
C VAL A 475 20.47 18.67 30.79
N PRO A 476 21.61 18.72 31.53
CA PRO A 476 22.23 17.51 32.05
C PRO A 476 21.31 16.67 32.93
N TRP A 477 21.29 15.36 32.69
CA TRP A 477 20.59 14.39 33.54
C TRP A 477 21.52 13.23 33.93
N PRO A 478 21.67 12.89 35.23
CA PRO A 478 22.69 11.92 35.69
C PRO A 478 22.52 10.49 35.16
N LYS A 479 21.33 10.12 34.69
CA LYS A 479 21.01 8.78 34.19
C LYS A 479 20.88 8.73 32.65
N ALA A 480 21.59 9.60 31.94
CA ALA A 480 21.59 9.65 30.48
C ALA A 480 22.35 8.45 29.88
N ASP A 481 21.72 7.27 29.89
CA ASP A 481 22.26 5.99 29.46
C ASP A 481 21.52 5.41 28.24
N GLY A 482 22.04 4.29 27.72
CA GLY A 482 21.51 3.52 26.60
C GLY A 482 21.73 4.15 25.22
N LEU A 483 21.22 3.45 24.20
CA LEU A 483 21.57 3.66 22.80
C LEU A 483 21.41 5.10 22.34
N LEU A 484 20.21 5.68 22.52
CA LEU A 484 19.93 7.01 21.95
C LEU A 484 20.74 8.12 22.64
N SER A 485 21.12 7.93 23.91
CA SER A 485 21.95 8.89 24.64
C SER A 485 23.42 8.89 24.16
N ALA A 486 23.88 7.78 23.57
CA ALA A 486 25.24 7.62 23.06
C ALA A 486 25.44 8.25 21.67
N ILE A 487 24.37 8.49 20.91
CA ILE A 487 24.42 9.06 19.56
C ILE A 487 24.54 10.58 19.65
N PHE A 488 25.72 11.12 19.34
CA PHE A 488 26.02 12.54 19.48
C PHE A 488 25.14 13.42 18.58
N GLU A 489 24.83 12.94 17.38
CA GLU A 489 24.08 13.67 16.37
C GLU A 489 22.61 13.93 16.78
N LEU A 490 22.06 13.15 17.72
CA LEU A 490 20.73 13.40 18.32
C LEU A 490 20.71 14.60 19.28
N ARG A 491 21.86 15.22 19.54
CA ARG A 491 21.98 16.47 20.30
C ARG A 491 21.74 17.72 19.47
N ALA A 492 21.57 17.58 18.15
CA ALA A 492 21.13 18.68 17.32
C ALA A 492 19.74 19.15 17.81
N SER A 493 19.65 20.40 18.25
CA SER A 493 18.38 21.00 18.64
C SER A 493 17.49 21.21 17.40
N ARG A 494 16.25 20.73 17.47
CA ARG A 494 15.29 20.71 16.36
C ARG A 494 14.05 21.57 16.60
N ASP A 495 14.17 22.60 17.43
CA ASP A 495 13.08 23.54 17.77
C ASP A 495 11.80 22.82 18.28
N PRO A 496 11.88 22.09 19.42
CA PRO A 496 10.70 21.44 20.00
C PRO A 496 9.65 22.44 20.47
N ASP A 497 8.41 21.98 20.62
CA ASP A 497 7.34 22.81 21.18
C ASP A 497 7.77 23.37 22.57
N PRO A 498 7.72 24.70 22.78
CA PRO A 498 8.24 25.30 24.01
C PRO A 498 7.51 24.84 25.28
N ALA A 499 6.20 24.59 25.21
CA ALA A 499 5.42 24.17 26.37
C ALA A 499 5.72 22.71 26.74
N GLU A 500 5.81 21.83 25.74
CA GLU A 500 6.20 20.44 25.91
C GLU A 500 7.64 20.32 26.44
N PHE A 501 8.58 21.07 25.85
CA PHE A 501 9.95 21.10 26.33
C PHE A 501 10.06 21.61 27.76
N ALA A 502 9.29 22.66 28.14
CA ALA A 502 9.24 23.15 29.51
C ALA A 502 8.69 22.10 30.48
N ALA A 503 7.67 21.33 30.09
CA ALA A 503 7.12 20.24 30.90
C ALA A 503 8.14 19.10 31.09
N ALA A 504 8.78 18.66 30.01
CA ALA A 504 9.81 17.62 30.07
C ALA A 504 11.03 18.08 30.89
N ARG A 505 11.44 19.35 30.75
CA ARG A 505 12.54 19.93 31.54
C ARG A 505 12.23 19.98 33.04
N ALA A 506 10.98 20.22 33.42
CA ALA A 506 10.59 20.18 34.83
C ALA A 506 10.79 18.78 35.47
N LEU A 507 10.68 17.69 34.69
CA LEU A 507 11.00 16.34 35.15
C LEU A 507 12.48 16.18 35.52
N VAL A 508 13.38 16.75 34.72
CA VAL A 508 14.84 16.71 34.96
C VAL A 508 15.21 17.54 36.18
N LEU A 509 14.59 18.72 36.33
CA LEU A 509 14.87 19.64 37.43
C LEU A 509 14.16 19.26 38.75
N GLY A 510 13.21 18.32 38.71
CA GLY A 510 12.39 17.97 39.88
C GLY A 510 11.45 19.10 40.33
N THR A 511 11.10 20.01 39.42
CA THR A 511 10.18 21.12 39.69
C THR A 511 8.74 20.74 39.33
N PRO A 512 7.72 21.45 39.86
CA PRO A 512 6.34 21.26 39.42
C PRO A 512 6.23 21.40 37.90
N GLN A 513 5.57 20.44 37.26
CA GLN A 513 5.33 20.47 35.81
C GLN A 513 4.21 21.48 35.48
N PRO A 514 4.37 22.32 34.44
CA PRO A 514 3.25 23.09 33.90
C PRO A 514 2.16 22.14 33.37
N SER A 515 0.90 22.56 33.49
CA SER A 515 -0.20 21.84 32.84
C SER A 515 -0.18 22.18 31.35
N ILE A 516 -0.02 21.17 30.50
CA ILE A 516 -0.01 21.33 29.04
C ILE A 516 -1.12 20.52 28.37
N ARG A 517 -1.55 20.99 27.21
CA ARG A 517 -2.50 20.37 26.29
C ARG A 517 -1.99 20.53 24.86
N GLY A 518 -2.40 19.66 23.95
CA GLY A 518 -2.10 19.80 22.52
C GLY A 518 -1.75 18.49 21.83
N ALA A 519 -1.64 18.57 20.51
CA ALA A 519 -1.52 17.40 19.64
C ALA A 519 -0.24 16.57 19.83
N GLY A 520 0.82 17.10 20.47
CA GLY A 520 2.06 16.34 20.77
C GLY A 520 1.81 15.06 21.56
N VAL A 521 0.70 15.00 22.31
CA VAL A 521 0.20 13.80 23.00
C VAL A 521 0.15 12.57 22.08
N LEU A 522 -0.14 12.76 20.78
CA LEU A 522 -0.35 11.70 19.80
C LEU A 522 0.93 10.90 19.48
N VAL A 523 2.12 11.47 19.72
CA VAL A 523 3.42 10.79 19.47
C VAL A 523 3.55 9.51 20.30
N ALA A 524 2.95 9.47 21.49
CA ALA A 524 2.97 8.30 22.36
C ALA A 524 2.14 7.11 21.85
N ALA A 525 1.29 7.29 20.82
CA ALA A 525 0.40 6.24 20.34
C ALA A 525 1.14 5.06 19.69
N LEU A 526 2.13 5.33 18.83
CA LEU A 526 2.84 4.29 18.08
C LEU A 526 3.71 3.38 18.98
N PRO A 527 4.48 3.92 19.95
CA PRO A 527 5.17 3.10 20.95
C PRO A 527 4.20 2.28 21.81
N ALA A 528 3.12 2.90 22.26
CA ALA A 528 2.12 2.25 23.11
C ALA A 528 1.34 1.15 22.38
N ALA A 529 1.10 1.30 21.07
CA ALA A 529 0.42 0.30 20.27
C ALA A 529 1.06 -1.08 20.44
N LEU A 530 2.40 -1.15 20.46
CA LEU A 530 3.17 -2.38 20.53
C LEU A 530 3.09 -3.12 21.88
N THR A 531 2.57 -2.51 22.95
CA THR A 531 2.56 -3.16 24.28
C THR A 531 1.57 -4.34 24.39
N LEU A 532 0.64 -4.47 23.45
CA LEU A 532 -0.29 -5.60 23.37
C LEU A 532 0.26 -6.69 22.45
N ALA A 533 0.35 -7.93 22.92
CA ALA A 533 0.65 -9.11 22.11
C ALA A 533 -0.36 -10.27 22.27
N GLY A 534 -1.25 -10.17 23.27
CA GLY A 534 -2.30 -11.15 23.57
C GLY A 534 -3.14 -10.70 24.78
N SER A 535 -4.16 -11.47 25.14
CA SER A 535 -5.10 -11.12 26.22
C SER A 535 -4.45 -10.95 27.61
N GLU A 536 -3.28 -11.54 27.83
CA GLU A 536 -2.53 -11.49 29.10
C GLU A 536 -1.45 -10.40 29.14
N THR A 537 -1.31 -9.60 28.07
CA THR A 537 -0.30 -8.54 27.95
C THR A 537 -0.90 -7.14 28.13
N GLY A 538 -0.05 -6.11 28.14
CA GLY A 538 -0.46 -4.72 28.33
C GLY A 538 -1.53 -4.25 27.33
N SER A 539 -2.31 -3.24 27.71
CA SER A 539 -3.31 -2.63 26.81
C SER A 539 -2.71 -1.44 26.07
N ALA A 540 -2.83 -1.40 24.74
CA ALA A 540 -2.33 -0.29 23.92
C ALA A 540 -2.96 1.05 24.33
N ALA A 541 -4.28 1.09 24.49
CA ALA A 541 -5.01 2.28 24.92
C ALA A 541 -4.57 2.72 26.33
N ARG A 542 -4.39 1.77 27.25
CA ARG A 542 -3.94 2.08 28.62
C ARG A 542 -2.49 2.57 28.65
N ALA A 543 -1.59 1.90 27.93
CA ALA A 543 -0.20 2.29 27.78
C ALA A 543 -0.06 3.69 27.18
N ALA A 544 -0.87 4.01 26.17
CA ALA A 544 -0.90 5.32 25.53
C ALA A 544 -1.25 6.41 26.54
N ARG A 545 -2.32 6.22 27.33
CA ARG A 545 -2.70 7.15 28.40
C ARG A 545 -1.63 7.29 29.47
N LEU A 546 -0.98 6.19 29.87
CA LEU A 546 0.08 6.20 30.88
C LEU A 546 1.33 6.94 30.39
N ALA A 547 1.74 6.69 29.14
CA ALA A 547 2.90 7.31 28.51
C ALA A 547 2.68 8.81 28.25
N ALA A 548 1.56 9.15 27.59
CA ALA A 548 1.16 10.54 27.35
C ALA A 548 0.92 11.31 28.66
N GLY A 549 0.30 10.66 29.65
CA GLY A 549 0.00 11.20 30.96
C GLY A 549 1.21 11.50 31.84
N VAL A 550 2.43 11.29 31.34
CA VAL A 550 3.65 11.80 31.97
C VAL A 550 3.68 13.33 31.88
N LEU A 551 3.38 13.90 30.71
CA LEU A 551 3.38 15.36 30.46
C LEU A 551 1.96 15.95 30.37
N TYR A 552 1.05 15.25 29.71
CA TYR A 552 -0.30 15.74 29.40
C TYR A 552 -1.31 15.39 30.50
N ARG A 553 -2.30 16.26 30.72
CA ARG A 553 -3.35 16.10 31.74
C ARG A 553 -4.77 16.25 31.23
N ASP A 554 -4.94 16.73 30.00
CA ASP A 554 -6.26 16.92 29.40
C ASP A 554 -6.86 15.58 28.98
N GLU A 555 -8.07 15.28 29.44
CA GLU A 555 -8.72 13.99 29.18
C GLU A 555 -9.06 13.79 27.69
N THR A 556 -9.36 14.85 26.94
CA THR A 556 -9.64 14.76 25.50
C THR A 556 -8.38 14.36 24.73
N ASP A 557 -7.24 14.95 25.08
CA ASP A 557 -5.94 14.61 24.52
C ASP A 557 -5.55 13.15 24.86
N LEU A 558 -5.81 12.71 26.09
CA LEU A 558 -5.55 11.33 26.54
C LEU A 558 -6.49 10.30 25.89
N ASP A 559 -7.74 10.66 25.60
CA ASP A 559 -8.67 9.83 24.84
C ASP A 559 -8.25 9.72 23.37
N ALA A 560 -7.82 10.84 22.76
CA ALA A 560 -7.36 10.88 21.38
C ALA A 560 -6.13 9.98 21.14
N VAL A 561 -5.13 10.02 22.02
CA VAL A 561 -3.95 9.15 21.90
C VAL A 561 -4.29 7.67 22.16
N ALA A 562 -5.23 7.38 23.06
CA ALA A 562 -5.68 6.00 23.33
C ALA A 562 -6.41 5.40 22.12
N TYR A 563 -7.27 6.19 21.49
CA TYR A 563 -7.94 5.83 20.24
C TYR A 563 -6.93 5.60 19.13
N LEU A 564 -5.99 6.53 18.91
CA LEU A 564 -4.96 6.41 17.88
C LEU A 564 -4.06 5.18 18.11
N ALA A 565 -3.69 4.86 19.35
CA ALA A 565 -2.94 3.64 19.67
C ALA A 565 -3.71 2.37 19.28
N THR A 566 -5.04 2.38 19.43
CA THR A 566 -5.93 1.28 19.01
C THR A 566 -6.04 1.19 17.48
N VAL A 567 -6.04 2.32 16.77
CA VAL A 567 -5.96 2.33 15.30
C VAL A 567 -4.64 1.72 14.82
N PHE A 568 -3.49 2.17 15.34
CA PHE A 568 -2.19 1.59 14.99
C PHE A 568 -2.13 0.10 15.32
N GLN A 569 -2.73 -0.32 16.43
CA GLN A 569 -2.80 -1.71 16.81
C GLN A 569 -3.43 -2.60 15.72
N GLY A 570 -4.54 -2.17 15.12
CA GLY A 570 -5.18 -2.88 14.01
C GLY A 570 -4.33 -2.82 12.74
N MET A 571 -3.71 -1.67 12.47
CA MET A 571 -2.92 -1.47 11.26
C MET A 571 -1.63 -2.30 11.24
N LEU A 572 -0.96 -2.45 12.38
CA LEU A 572 0.34 -3.11 12.49
C LEU A 572 0.25 -4.64 12.45
N THR A 573 -0.91 -5.20 12.08
CA THR A 573 -1.16 -6.64 11.96
C THR A 573 -0.06 -7.40 11.21
N LYS A 574 0.14 -8.68 11.52
CA LYS A 574 1.03 -9.58 10.76
C LYS A 574 0.42 -10.11 9.46
N GLU A 575 -0.90 -10.08 9.34
CA GLU A 575 -1.63 -10.64 8.20
C GLU A 575 -1.21 -9.98 6.89
N THR A 576 -1.27 -10.66 5.74
CA THR A 576 -0.83 -10.08 4.45
C THR A 576 -1.51 -8.75 4.12
N TYR A 577 -2.73 -8.53 4.60
CA TYR A 577 -3.48 -7.28 4.43
C TYR A 577 -3.70 -6.52 5.74
N SER A 578 -3.58 -5.20 5.64
CA SER A 578 -3.93 -4.24 6.68
C SER A 578 -4.98 -3.28 6.14
N ALA A 579 -6.13 -3.21 6.81
CA ALA A 579 -7.19 -2.29 6.43
C ALA A 579 -6.73 -0.82 6.53
N PRO A 580 -7.30 0.10 5.72
CA PRO A 580 -6.99 1.52 5.83
C PRO A 580 -7.21 2.08 7.23
N ALA A 581 -6.39 3.07 7.61
CA ALA A 581 -6.48 3.72 8.92
C ALA A 581 -7.89 4.22 9.24
N TRP A 582 -8.61 4.76 8.25
CA TRP A 582 -9.96 5.28 8.43
C TRP A 582 -11.03 4.19 8.58
N VAL A 583 -10.82 3.00 7.99
CA VAL A 583 -11.72 1.85 8.18
C VAL A 583 -11.60 1.36 9.62
N ILE A 584 -10.37 1.09 10.05
CA ILE A 584 -10.08 0.68 11.44
C ILE A 584 -10.54 1.77 12.41
N GLY A 585 -10.26 3.03 12.09
CA GLY A 585 -10.68 4.19 12.86
C GLY A 585 -12.18 4.25 13.10
N ARG A 586 -13.01 3.86 12.13
CA ARG A 586 -14.46 3.74 12.29
C ARG A 586 -14.86 2.52 13.11
N GLU A 587 -14.21 1.39 12.89
CA GLU A 587 -14.52 0.11 13.56
C GLU A 587 -14.23 0.17 15.06
N VAL A 588 -13.19 0.88 15.48
CA VAL A 588 -12.77 0.97 16.89
C VAL A 588 -13.46 2.10 17.67
N LEU A 589 -14.42 2.81 17.06
CA LEU A 589 -15.21 3.83 17.76
C LEU A 589 -16.03 3.19 18.89
N GLY A 590 -15.79 3.67 20.11
CA GLY A 590 -16.57 3.30 21.28
C GLY A 590 -17.87 4.11 21.42
N PRO A 591 -18.86 3.61 22.18
CA PRO A 591 -20.14 4.29 22.39
C PRO A 591 -20.07 5.58 23.24
N GLU A 592 -18.96 5.84 23.94
CA GLU A 592 -18.80 6.96 24.89
C GLU A 592 -17.81 8.04 24.40
N SER A 593 -17.55 8.13 23.09
CA SER A 593 -16.46 8.97 22.53
C SER A 593 -16.96 10.13 21.66
N ASP A 594 -17.84 10.99 22.19
CA ASP A 594 -18.54 12.04 21.42
C ASP A 594 -17.60 12.93 20.59
N GLY A 595 -16.48 13.40 21.16
CA GLY A 595 -15.51 14.25 20.45
C GLY A 595 -14.78 13.52 19.32
N ILE A 596 -14.41 12.25 19.54
CA ILE A 596 -13.74 11.41 18.53
C ILE A 596 -14.74 11.03 17.43
N ALA A 597 -15.98 10.70 17.80
CA ALA A 597 -17.05 10.40 16.87
C ALA A 597 -17.36 11.58 15.96
N ALA A 598 -17.41 12.80 16.52
CA ALA A 598 -17.56 14.04 15.74
C ALA A 598 -16.39 14.24 14.76
N MET A 599 -15.14 14.07 15.22
CA MET A 599 -13.94 14.16 14.37
C MET A 599 -13.98 13.13 13.23
N VAL A 600 -14.36 11.88 13.50
CA VAL A 600 -14.47 10.82 12.48
C VAL A 600 -15.56 11.16 11.45
N ALA A 601 -16.71 11.67 11.90
CA ALA A 601 -17.80 12.06 11.02
C ALA A 601 -17.42 13.25 10.11
N GLU A 602 -16.66 14.21 10.65
CA GLU A 602 -16.18 15.37 9.91
C GLU A 602 -15.10 14.99 8.88
N SER A 603 -14.15 14.14 9.27
CA SER A 603 -12.89 13.93 8.54
C SER A 603 -12.92 12.82 7.50
N MET A 604 -13.82 11.83 7.63
CA MET A 604 -13.83 10.65 6.78
C MET A 604 -15.07 10.62 5.88
N PRO A 605 -14.95 10.53 4.54
CA PRO A 605 -16.09 10.37 3.62
C PRO A 605 -16.84 9.04 3.80
N ASP A 606 -18.13 9.03 3.48
CA ASP A 606 -18.91 7.79 3.34
C ASP A 606 -18.77 7.25 1.91
N PHE A 607 -18.23 6.04 1.77
CA PHE A 607 -18.02 5.38 0.46
C PHE A 607 -19.15 4.43 0.08
N ARG A 608 -20.30 4.46 0.77
CA ARG A 608 -21.42 3.54 0.52
C ARG A 608 -22.13 3.79 -0.82
N ALA A 609 -22.24 5.03 -1.29
CA ALA A 609 -22.86 5.36 -2.58
C ALA A 609 -22.46 6.76 -3.09
N GLY A 610 -22.41 6.94 -4.41
CA GLY A 610 -22.12 8.23 -5.04
C GLY A 610 -20.63 8.56 -5.14
N GLN A 611 -20.31 9.76 -5.61
CA GLN A 611 -18.92 10.22 -5.74
C GLN A 611 -18.32 10.48 -4.36
N ALA A 612 -17.07 10.05 -4.16
CA ALA A 612 -16.38 10.27 -2.89
C ALA A 612 -16.13 11.78 -2.66
N ASP A 613 -16.65 12.28 -1.54
CA ASP A 613 -16.44 13.66 -1.06
C ASP A 613 -15.16 13.73 -0.20
N TYR A 614 -14.00 13.70 -0.86
CA TYR A 614 -12.72 13.75 -0.15
C TYR A 614 -12.57 15.06 0.63
N ARG A 615 -12.45 14.94 1.95
CA ARG A 615 -12.29 16.09 2.85
C ARG A 615 -10.96 16.79 2.60
N ASP A 616 -10.99 18.12 2.59
CA ASP A 616 -9.79 18.96 2.57
C ASP A 616 -9.25 19.10 4.00
N PRO A 617 -8.00 18.68 4.30
CA PRO A 617 -7.41 18.86 5.62
C PRO A 617 -7.49 20.30 6.14
N GLU A 618 -7.42 21.32 5.29
CA GLU A 618 -7.48 22.71 5.78
C GLU A 618 -8.83 23.06 6.43
N GLN A 619 -9.90 22.37 6.04
CA GLN A 619 -11.25 22.62 6.53
C GLN A 619 -11.57 21.89 7.84
N ILE A 620 -10.67 21.02 8.31
CA ILE A 620 -10.91 20.18 9.49
C ILE A 620 -10.33 20.82 10.74
N GLY A 621 -11.20 21.33 11.62
CA GLY A 621 -10.83 21.96 12.88
C GLY A 621 -9.74 23.04 12.78
N ASP A 622 -9.05 23.31 13.90
CA ASP A 622 -8.07 24.38 14.05
C ASP A 622 -6.62 24.04 13.62
N GLY A 623 -6.37 22.79 13.25
CA GLY A 623 -5.06 22.25 12.90
C GLY A 623 -4.06 22.20 14.06
N ARG A 624 -4.50 22.37 15.32
CA ARG A 624 -3.61 22.51 16.50
C ARG A 624 -3.96 21.57 17.64
N SER A 625 -5.25 21.39 17.92
CA SER A 625 -5.73 20.43 18.93
C SER A 625 -5.49 18.97 18.51
N ALA A 626 -5.42 18.04 19.47
CA ALA A 626 -5.18 16.63 19.17
C ALA A 626 -6.24 16.04 18.21
N LEU A 627 -7.52 16.33 18.44
CA LEU A 627 -8.60 15.87 17.57
C LEU A 627 -8.54 16.51 16.18
N SER A 628 -8.23 17.81 16.08
CA SER A 628 -8.12 18.44 14.76
C SER A 628 -6.94 17.90 13.95
N VAL A 629 -5.75 17.74 14.54
CA VAL A 629 -4.59 17.15 13.84
C VAL A 629 -4.87 15.72 13.40
N LEU A 630 -5.50 14.91 14.25
CA LEU A 630 -5.90 13.55 13.91
C LEU A 630 -6.96 13.53 12.78
N GLY A 631 -7.93 14.44 12.82
CA GLY A 631 -8.92 14.61 11.76
C GLY A 631 -8.29 15.01 10.42
N ARG A 632 -7.36 15.97 10.44
CA ARG A 632 -6.58 16.36 9.25
C ARG A 632 -5.78 15.19 8.68
N ALA A 633 -5.18 14.35 9.54
CA ALA A 633 -4.47 13.16 9.11
C ALA A 633 -5.40 12.17 8.39
N PHE A 634 -6.61 11.95 8.92
CA PHE A 634 -7.61 11.11 8.25
C PHE A 634 -8.12 11.71 6.93
N ALA A 635 -8.40 13.01 6.88
CA ALA A 635 -8.81 13.71 5.67
C ALA A 635 -7.73 13.68 4.57
N ALA A 636 -6.45 13.74 4.97
CA ALA A 636 -5.33 13.69 4.05
C ALA A 636 -5.13 12.30 3.43
N ILE A 637 -5.29 11.22 4.21
CA ILE A 637 -5.01 9.85 3.77
C ILE A 637 -6.19 9.15 3.08
N THR A 638 -7.43 9.48 3.44
CA THR A 638 -8.61 8.73 2.99
C THR A 638 -8.80 8.81 1.47
N GLY A 639 -8.72 7.66 0.79
CA GLY A 639 -8.78 7.53 -0.67
C GLY A 639 -7.45 7.80 -1.39
N PHE A 640 -6.38 8.07 -0.65
CA PHE A 640 -5.03 8.32 -1.16
C PHE A 640 -4.01 7.31 -0.61
N GLU A 641 -4.45 6.22 0.00
CA GLU A 641 -3.60 5.19 0.62
C GLU A 641 -2.66 4.53 -0.38
N ASN A 642 -3.11 4.39 -1.63
CA ASN A 642 -2.33 3.83 -2.73
C ASN A 642 -1.52 4.89 -3.49
N ARG A 643 -1.53 6.15 -3.02
CA ARG A 643 -0.76 7.27 -3.60
C ARG A 643 0.03 7.97 -2.49
N PRO A 644 1.02 7.30 -1.86
CA PRO A 644 1.70 7.79 -0.66
C PRO A 644 2.26 9.21 -0.78
N ALA A 645 2.89 9.54 -1.92
CA ALA A 645 3.43 10.87 -2.18
C ALA A 645 2.34 11.96 -2.27
N ILE A 646 1.12 11.63 -2.72
CA ILE A 646 0.00 12.56 -2.73
C ILE A 646 -0.59 12.72 -1.34
N ALA A 647 -0.80 11.61 -0.62
CA ALA A 647 -1.29 11.65 0.76
C ALA A 647 -0.36 12.45 1.68
N LEU A 648 0.96 12.26 1.59
CA LEU A 648 1.94 13.03 2.34
C LEU A 648 1.91 14.53 1.99
N ARG A 649 1.78 14.89 0.71
CA ARG A 649 1.64 16.29 0.31
C ARG A 649 0.33 16.92 0.81
N ARG A 650 -0.78 16.19 0.76
CA ARG A 650 -2.05 16.63 1.35
C ARG A 650 -1.92 16.86 2.86
N ALA A 651 -1.15 16.01 3.53
CA ALA A 651 -0.96 16.06 4.98
C ALA A 651 -0.14 17.26 5.46
N VAL A 652 0.72 17.86 4.62
CA VAL A 652 1.60 18.96 5.03
C VAL A 652 1.19 20.32 4.48
N ASN A 653 0.39 20.36 3.41
CA ASN A 653 -0.05 21.59 2.77
C ASN A 653 -1.37 22.09 3.36
N HIS A 654 -1.34 22.41 4.65
CA HIS A 654 -2.42 23.02 5.41
C HIS A 654 -1.83 23.90 6.52
N SER A 655 -2.64 24.71 7.17
CA SER A 655 -2.21 25.56 8.30
C SER A 655 -2.10 24.79 9.63
N GLY A 656 -1.35 25.29 10.60
CA GLY A 656 -1.23 24.62 11.91
C GLY A 656 -0.14 23.53 11.92
N ARG A 657 -0.37 22.40 12.61
CA ARG A 657 0.66 21.38 12.93
C ARG A 657 0.93 20.40 11.80
N SER A 658 1.29 20.93 10.63
CA SER A 658 1.55 20.20 9.38
C SER A 658 2.65 19.13 9.50
N ALA A 659 3.68 19.34 10.32
CA ALA A 659 4.71 18.31 10.57
C ALA A 659 4.13 17.10 11.30
N LEU A 660 3.27 17.32 12.29
CA LEU A 660 2.65 16.23 13.03
C LEU A 660 1.56 15.53 12.19
N THR A 661 0.75 16.27 11.43
CA THR A 661 -0.19 15.65 10.48
C THR A 661 0.56 14.80 9.45
N GLY A 662 1.64 15.33 8.88
CA GLY A 662 2.53 14.60 7.98
C GLY A 662 3.06 13.32 8.63
N ALA A 663 3.57 13.41 9.86
CA ALA A 663 4.10 12.28 10.61
C ALA A 663 3.04 11.18 10.83
N LEU A 664 1.82 11.53 11.22
CA LEU A 664 0.73 10.56 11.39
C LEU A 664 0.34 9.90 10.05
N VAL A 665 0.21 10.68 8.97
CA VAL A 665 -0.12 10.15 7.65
C VAL A 665 0.98 9.24 7.12
N GLY A 666 2.24 9.62 7.31
CA GLY A 666 3.38 8.78 6.98
C GLY A 666 3.39 7.47 7.79
N ALA A 667 3.08 7.54 9.08
CA ALA A 667 2.94 6.36 9.92
C ALA A 667 1.80 5.45 9.45
N PHE A 668 0.64 6.00 9.05
CA PHE A 668 -0.47 5.22 8.48
C PHE A 668 -0.08 4.53 7.18
N LEU A 669 0.59 5.24 6.27
CA LEU A 669 1.08 4.68 5.00
C LEU A 669 2.05 3.53 5.24
N GLY A 670 3.02 3.73 6.13
CA GLY A 670 4.02 2.72 6.48
C GLY A 670 3.45 1.54 7.28
N ALA A 671 2.50 1.79 8.19
CA ALA A 671 1.79 0.73 8.91
C ALA A 671 0.94 -0.12 7.97
N ARG A 672 0.47 0.43 6.84
CA ARG A 672 -0.32 -0.32 5.86
C ARG A 672 0.56 -1.10 4.87
N THR A 673 1.51 -0.40 4.26
CA THR A 673 2.28 -0.85 3.07
C THR A 673 3.71 -1.26 3.39
N GLY A 674 4.09 -1.27 4.67
CA GLY A 674 5.45 -1.51 5.11
C GLY A 674 6.46 -0.48 4.60
N LEU A 675 7.74 -0.71 4.93
CA LEU A 675 8.85 0.08 4.39
C LEU A 675 8.92 0.08 2.84
N PRO A 676 8.66 -1.04 2.13
CA PRO A 676 8.72 -1.07 0.66
C PRO A 676 7.70 -0.16 -0.03
N GLY A 677 6.54 0.08 0.60
CA GLY A 677 5.48 0.93 0.03
C GLY A 677 5.66 2.43 0.24
N LEU A 678 6.69 2.86 0.99
CA LEU A 678 6.98 4.28 1.20
C LEU A 678 7.75 4.89 0.00
N PRO A 679 7.55 6.18 -0.35
CA PRO A 679 8.22 6.82 -1.48
C PRO A 679 9.75 6.75 -1.38
N ALA A 680 10.40 6.11 -2.34
CA ALA A 680 11.85 5.88 -2.31
C ALA A 680 12.65 7.19 -2.35
N GLU A 681 12.15 8.20 -3.06
CA GLU A 681 12.71 9.54 -3.18
C GLU A 681 12.72 10.32 -1.87
N LEU A 682 11.80 10.01 -0.95
CA LEU A 682 11.77 10.58 0.41
C LEU A 682 12.53 9.69 1.40
N ARG A 683 12.43 8.36 1.24
CA ARG A 683 13.10 7.39 2.11
C ARG A 683 14.62 7.44 2.01
N ARG A 684 15.19 7.57 0.81
CA ARG A 684 16.65 7.52 0.58
C ARG A 684 17.44 8.64 1.29
N PRO A 685 17.05 9.92 1.20
CA PRO A 685 17.78 11.02 1.85
C PRO A 685 17.41 11.24 3.33
N LEU A 686 16.52 10.43 3.90
CA LEU A 686 16.05 10.57 5.28
C LEU A 686 17.19 10.39 6.29
N GLU A 687 17.35 11.37 7.17
CA GLU A 687 18.29 11.34 8.27
C GLU A 687 17.94 10.22 9.27
N PHE A 688 18.96 9.51 9.78
CA PHE A 688 18.81 8.43 10.76
C PHE A 688 17.90 7.27 10.33
N ARG A 689 17.61 7.08 9.02
CA ARG A 689 16.82 5.95 8.53
C ARG A 689 17.25 4.61 9.16
N ALA A 690 18.56 4.32 9.15
CA ALA A 690 19.11 3.09 9.72
C ALA A 690 18.84 2.95 11.23
N LEU A 691 18.92 4.04 12.01
CA LEU A 691 18.62 4.05 13.45
C LEU A 691 17.13 3.81 13.70
N ILE A 692 16.27 4.45 12.91
CA ILE A 692 14.81 4.32 13.01
C ILE A 692 14.42 2.87 12.72
N GLU A 693 14.96 2.27 11.65
CA GLU A 693 14.76 0.85 11.32
C GLU A 693 15.29 -0.08 12.43
N ASN A 694 16.47 0.22 13.00
CA ASN A 694 17.06 -0.54 14.10
C ASN A 694 16.12 -0.54 15.32
N LEU A 695 15.72 0.65 15.80
CA LEU A 695 14.89 0.77 17.00
C LEU A 695 13.49 0.20 16.79
N ALA A 696 12.88 0.39 15.61
CA ALA A 696 11.60 -0.23 15.28
C ALA A 696 11.70 -1.76 15.26
N THR A 697 12.78 -2.31 14.72
CA THR A 697 13.06 -3.76 14.76
C THR A 697 13.23 -4.27 16.19
N ASP A 698 13.98 -3.55 17.02
CA ASP A 698 14.15 -3.88 18.44
C ASP A 698 12.81 -3.83 19.19
N ALA A 699 11.97 -2.83 18.89
CA ALA A 699 10.63 -2.75 19.44
C ALA A 699 9.80 -4.00 19.08
N VAL A 700 9.84 -4.46 17.83
CA VAL A 700 9.15 -5.72 17.45
C VAL A 700 9.72 -6.91 18.22
N CYS A 701 11.05 -7.04 18.34
CA CYS A 701 11.68 -8.13 19.07
C CYS A 701 11.27 -8.14 20.56
N GLN A 702 11.31 -6.98 21.24
CA GLN A 702 10.87 -6.83 22.63
C GLN A 702 9.36 -7.05 22.79
N PHE A 703 8.64 -6.66 21.74
CA PHE A 703 7.22 -6.78 21.38
C PHE A 703 6.65 -8.18 21.06
N ASP A 704 7.52 -9.17 20.79
CA ASP A 704 7.10 -10.49 20.30
C ASP A 704 6.84 -11.50 21.43
N ARG A 705 5.85 -12.40 21.31
CA ARG A 705 5.35 -13.22 22.44
C ARG A 705 6.47 -13.98 23.14
N THR A 706 7.40 -14.50 22.35
CA THR A 706 8.65 -15.10 22.78
C THR A 706 9.79 -14.22 22.28
N PRO A 707 10.27 -13.23 23.06
CA PRO A 707 11.35 -12.37 22.60
C PRO A 707 12.58 -13.21 22.20
N PRO A 708 13.24 -12.89 21.06
CA PRO A 708 14.36 -13.69 20.57
C PRO A 708 15.56 -13.64 21.53
N PRO A 709 16.46 -14.63 21.54
CA PRO A 709 17.62 -14.67 22.44
C PRO A 709 18.49 -13.41 22.42
N LEU A 710 18.55 -12.70 21.28
CA LEU A 710 19.23 -11.41 21.14
C LEU A 710 18.79 -10.38 22.20
N THR A 711 17.50 -10.39 22.60
CA THR A 711 16.94 -9.50 23.63
C THR A 711 17.50 -9.72 25.04
N ARG A 712 18.38 -10.72 25.19
CA ARG A 712 19.07 -11.05 26.44
C ARG A 712 20.59 -10.94 26.32
N SER A 713 21.09 -10.47 25.18
CA SER A 713 22.52 -10.25 24.95
C SER A 713 23.05 -9.08 25.78
N ASP A 714 24.36 -9.07 26.05
CA ASP A 714 25.01 -7.96 26.75
C ASP A 714 24.84 -6.64 25.99
N ASP A 715 24.96 -6.66 24.66
CA ASP A 715 24.73 -5.49 23.82
C ASP A 715 23.29 -4.97 23.96
N TRP A 716 22.29 -5.85 24.00
CA TRP A 716 20.90 -5.45 24.24
C TRP A 716 20.71 -4.78 25.61
N LEU A 717 21.27 -5.37 26.67
CA LEU A 717 21.17 -4.83 28.03
C LEU A 717 21.87 -3.48 28.17
N LEU A 718 22.94 -3.25 27.38
CA LEU A 718 23.61 -1.96 27.29
C LEU A 718 22.85 -0.94 26.43
N ARG A 719 22.15 -1.38 25.37
CA ARG A 719 21.25 -0.53 24.56
C ARG A 719 20.03 -0.10 25.36
N TYR A 720 19.44 -1.00 26.14
CA TYR A 720 18.20 -0.79 26.91
C TYR A 720 18.34 -1.07 28.41
N PRO A 721 19.17 -0.32 29.16
CA PRO A 721 19.31 -0.51 30.59
C PRO A 721 17.98 -0.36 31.33
N ARG A 722 17.67 -1.32 32.21
CA ARG A 722 16.53 -1.26 33.14
C ARG A 722 16.98 -0.58 34.45
N GLY A 723 16.66 0.71 34.65
CA GLY A 723 17.08 1.49 35.84
C GLY A 723 16.54 2.92 35.95
#